data_AF-A0A948ASU9-F1
#
_entry.id   AF-A0A948ASU9-F1
#
_cell.length_a   1.000
_cell.length_b   1.000
_cell.length_c   1.000
_cell.angle_alpha   90.00
_cell.angle_beta   90.00
_cell.angle_gamma   90.00
#
_symmetry.space_group_name_H-M   'P 1'
#
loop_
_entity.id
_entity.type
_entity.pdbx_description
1 polymer ?
#
loop_
_entity_poly.entity_id
_entity_poly.type
_entity_poly.pdbx_seq_one_letter_code
_entity_poly.pdbx_strand_id
1 'polypeptide(L)'
;MGIRRSTFAPAVRAAAVYAAVFLLATAAPAQAPLDLGDWTLEQESSTQTFTIPAGTFVEPGGYVIICRDQDQTSFESYYGVTLGSNVVFLRSSNSAPMINGDETYELRNGGGATVDGPTDAVTTTRRSYHRNAPETLAWSVVNETPSPGSGVEAPDGVFSGMVISEVTDPDDYTYEYVELYCDQDTGSGNLAPLIGGVDLAPASPQAGDDLTVSATITDTDGTVSAARCYYRTDGGAFAYQAMAHTGGGVYETVFPDQPGNVDFDYYVWARDDESAESTAPAGAPASFYTVWIQGPGTPGRVVLFDHMHDQDAGTGGNWRVDDNHPDPYPAAPTGETSWNGQLSSWGYELYLAGHTIRSNTAYFSAALLADVDMVVIVEPQDTFSAAEIAALGQWVYDGGSLFVVANHNASDRNGNGWDSPSIFGGYAVPHITDPVGADSETFCGALFGLHFHVKDEGNNSITGTFTNVTGDPQNPVIHGSYGDVSAVIYHVGDVMSLWPTANPHLSDVGALISKDEGSPHVAAWSRYGDGKIVGFGDSSSCADGTGSETHEDNWTEVGSDNREFFLNASEWLLDSPGTGIGDGVPHTLGLELRAHPNPFNPRTSVSFDLPRDAHVEVTVHDLQGRTLRTLHGGVLSAGPHSLVWGGTDDAGRPLASGVYLVRAAGAGLLNFTKVVLAR
;
A
#
# COMPACT_ATOMS: atom_id res chain seq x y z
N MET A 1 -34.53 -53.58 -17.69
CA MET A 1 -33.53 -53.66 -16.61
C MET A 1 -33.41 -52.27 -16.00
N GLY A 2 -33.82 -52.09 -14.73
CA GLY A 2 -33.60 -50.90 -13.86
C GLY A 2 -34.11 -49.53 -14.35
N ILE A 3 -35.36 -49.11 -14.12
CA ILE A 3 -35.91 -48.43 -12.92
C ILE A 3 -35.53 -46.94 -12.80
N ARG A 4 -36.55 -46.07 -13.00
CA ARG A 4 -36.64 -44.69 -12.51
C ARG A 4 -36.80 -44.68 -10.98
N ARG A 5 -36.27 -43.64 -10.32
CA ARG A 5 -36.69 -42.98 -9.05
C ARG A 5 -35.47 -42.18 -8.57
N SER A 6 -35.53 -41.07 -7.85
CA SER A 6 -36.56 -40.18 -7.33
C SER A 6 -35.77 -39.12 -6.54
N THR A 7 -36.27 -37.90 -6.51
CA THR A 7 -35.91 -36.82 -5.56
C THR A 7 -35.70 -37.32 -4.12
N PHE A 8 -34.65 -36.86 -3.43
CA PHE A 8 -34.57 -36.80 -1.97
C PHE A 8 -33.87 -35.52 -1.50
N ALA A 9 -34.37 -35.06 -0.35
CA ALA A 9 -34.18 -33.79 0.34
C ALA A 9 -32.84 -33.71 1.14
N PRO A 10 -32.58 -32.62 1.92
CA PRO A 10 -31.27 -32.29 2.48
C PRO A 10 -30.89 -33.19 3.66
N ALA A 11 -29.59 -33.37 3.84
CA ALA A 11 -29.04 -34.16 4.93
C ALA A 11 -29.12 -33.40 6.27
N VAL A 12 -29.77 -34.03 7.25
CA VAL A 12 -29.64 -33.75 8.68
C VAL A 12 -29.23 -35.05 9.37
N ARG A 13 -28.41 -34.90 10.43
CA ARG A 13 -27.92 -35.85 11.46
C ARG A 13 -26.46 -36.29 11.24
N ALA A 14 -25.59 -36.30 12.25
CA ALA A 14 -25.86 -36.68 13.64
C ALA A 14 -24.94 -36.02 14.68
N ALA A 15 -25.51 -35.88 15.88
CA ALA A 15 -24.89 -35.51 17.15
C ALA A 15 -24.12 -36.67 17.81
N ALA A 16 -23.11 -36.33 18.62
CA ALA A 16 -22.58 -36.97 19.84
C ALA A 16 -21.10 -36.52 19.96
N VAL A 17 -20.55 -36.04 21.09
CA VAL A 17 -20.61 -36.52 22.47
C VAL A 17 -20.31 -35.33 23.40
N TYR A 18 -21.17 -35.11 24.40
CA TYR A 18 -20.84 -34.29 25.59
C TYR A 18 -19.88 -35.10 26.47
N ALA A 19 -18.65 -34.61 26.65
CA ALA A 19 -17.77 -35.04 27.74
C ALA A 19 -17.63 -33.87 28.71
N ALA A 20 -18.15 -34.05 29.92
CA ALA A 20 -17.98 -33.13 31.03
C ALA A 20 -16.49 -33.04 31.39
N VAL A 21 -15.93 -31.83 31.28
CA VAL A 21 -14.69 -31.46 31.97
C VAL A 21 -15.12 -30.49 33.07
N PHE A 22 -14.81 -30.86 34.31
CA PHE A 22 -15.00 -30.02 35.49
C PHE A 22 -14.39 -28.64 35.24
N LEU A 23 -15.18 -27.58 35.43
CA LEU A 23 -14.65 -26.25 35.72
C LEU A 23 -13.85 -26.37 37.02
N LEU A 24 -12.52 -26.42 36.90
CA LEU A 24 -11.70 -25.70 37.87
C LEU A 24 -11.84 -24.24 37.49
N ALA A 25 -12.37 -23.43 38.39
CA ALA A 25 -12.24 -21.99 38.30
C ALA A 25 -10.73 -21.70 38.22
N THR A 26 -10.25 -21.42 37.01
CA THR A 26 -8.94 -20.83 36.84
C THR A 26 -9.07 -19.43 37.39
N ALA A 27 -8.42 -19.17 38.52
CA ALA A 27 -8.17 -17.80 38.98
C ALA A 27 -7.66 -16.97 37.78
N ALA A 28 -8.03 -15.69 37.74
CA ALA A 28 -7.43 -14.75 36.81
C ALA A 28 -5.91 -14.99 36.75
N PRO A 29 -5.28 -14.96 35.56
CA PRO A 29 -3.84 -15.16 35.48
C PRO A 29 -3.17 -14.17 36.43
N ALA A 30 -2.46 -14.68 37.43
CA ALA A 30 -1.68 -13.85 38.33
C ALA A 30 -0.75 -12.99 37.48
N GLN A 31 -0.78 -11.67 37.68
CA GLN A 31 0.18 -10.77 37.07
C GLN A 31 1.59 -11.30 37.36
N ALA A 32 2.46 -11.31 36.34
CA ALA A 32 3.79 -11.89 36.47
C ALA A 32 4.67 -11.04 37.40
N PRO A 33 5.63 -11.63 38.13
CA PRO A 33 6.60 -10.87 38.92
C PRO A 33 7.36 -9.86 38.05
N LEU A 34 7.51 -8.64 38.55
CA LEU A 34 8.23 -7.56 37.87
C LEU A 34 9.73 -7.66 38.16
N ASP A 35 10.55 -7.66 37.10
CA ASP A 35 12.02 -7.57 37.21
C ASP A 35 12.45 -6.12 37.35
N LEU A 36 13.05 -5.80 38.49
CA LEU A 36 13.56 -4.46 38.82
C LEU A 36 15.08 -4.35 38.61
N GLY A 37 15.72 -5.36 38.04
CA GLY A 37 17.14 -5.32 37.71
C GLY A 37 17.50 -4.07 36.90
N ASP A 38 18.55 -3.38 37.32
CA ASP A 38 19.09 -2.17 36.69
C ASP A 38 18.20 -0.91 36.82
N TRP A 39 17.07 -0.99 37.52
CA TRP A 39 16.29 0.21 37.89
C TRP A 39 17.07 1.04 38.91
N THR A 40 16.84 2.35 38.93
CA THR A 40 17.54 3.28 39.84
C THR A 40 16.57 4.02 40.74
N LEU A 41 16.96 4.13 42.02
CA LEU A 41 16.42 5.11 42.95
C LEU A 41 17.39 6.28 43.00
N GLU A 42 16.96 7.43 42.49
CA GLU A 42 17.77 8.63 42.34
C GLU A 42 17.31 9.70 43.33
N GLN A 43 18.26 10.32 44.01
CA GLN A 43 17.99 11.41 44.93
C GLN A 43 18.24 12.75 44.23
N GLU A 44 17.18 13.49 43.89
CA GLU A 44 17.24 14.63 42.94
C GLU A 44 18.18 15.77 43.40
N SER A 45 18.25 16.03 44.71
CA SER A 45 19.08 17.09 45.28
C SER A 45 20.54 16.66 45.57
N SER A 46 20.95 15.46 45.14
CA SER A 46 22.31 14.94 45.33
C SER A 46 22.79 14.06 44.14
N THR A 47 24.03 13.57 44.17
CA THR A 47 24.53 12.59 43.19
C THR A 47 24.33 11.14 43.62
N GLN A 48 23.43 10.88 44.58
CA GLN A 48 23.20 9.53 45.08
C GLN A 48 22.20 8.77 44.23
N THR A 49 22.66 7.62 43.76
CA THR A 49 21.88 6.69 42.95
C THR A 49 22.11 5.31 43.52
N PHE A 50 21.02 4.63 43.87
CA PHE A 50 21.06 3.21 44.17
C PHE A 50 20.50 2.43 42.98
N THR A 51 21.33 1.58 42.39
CA THR A 51 20.90 0.64 41.34
C THR A 51 20.42 -0.64 41.99
N ILE A 52 19.18 -1.03 41.68
CA ILE A 52 18.58 -2.27 42.15
C ILE A 52 19.35 -3.46 41.52
N PRO A 53 19.83 -4.42 42.33
CA PRO A 53 20.61 -5.55 41.81
C PRO A 53 19.83 -6.36 40.76
N ALA A 54 20.55 -6.84 39.74
CA ALA A 54 19.98 -7.76 38.77
C ALA A 54 19.40 -9.02 39.44
N GLY A 55 18.23 -9.47 38.98
CA GLY A 55 17.52 -10.61 39.55
C GLY A 55 16.67 -10.29 40.78
N THR A 56 16.41 -9.00 41.04
CA THR A 56 15.40 -8.56 42.00
C THR A 56 14.01 -8.62 41.34
N PHE A 57 13.20 -9.60 41.76
CA PHE A 57 11.81 -9.74 41.33
C PHE A 57 10.87 -9.38 42.47
N VAL A 58 9.79 -8.66 42.15
CA VAL A 58 8.71 -8.37 43.09
C VAL A 58 7.38 -8.85 42.52
N GLU A 59 6.62 -9.58 43.33
CA GLU A 59 5.27 -10.00 42.95
C GLU A 59 4.32 -8.79 43.00
N PRO A 60 3.27 -8.74 42.17
CA PRO A 60 2.15 -7.83 42.36
C PRO A 60 1.60 -7.91 43.80
N GLY A 61 1.37 -6.77 44.43
CA GLY A 61 1.03 -6.64 45.86
C GLY A 61 2.21 -6.81 46.82
N GLY A 62 3.42 -6.97 46.27
CA GLY A 62 4.68 -7.06 47.00
C GLY A 62 5.34 -5.70 47.23
N TYR A 63 6.36 -5.70 48.10
CA TYR A 63 7.08 -4.50 48.51
C TYR A 63 8.58 -4.68 48.28
N VAL A 64 9.28 -3.59 47.99
CA VAL A 64 10.74 -3.53 48.02
C VAL A 64 11.15 -2.47 49.02
N ILE A 65 11.92 -2.88 50.03
CA ILE A 65 12.48 -1.96 51.02
C ILE A 65 13.95 -1.76 50.70
N ILE A 66 14.34 -0.52 50.43
CA ILE A 66 15.74 -0.12 50.24
C ILE A 66 16.19 0.57 51.54
N CYS A 67 16.84 -0.19 52.41
CA CYS A 67 17.38 0.31 53.67
C CYS A 67 18.82 0.80 53.47
N ARG A 68 19.16 1.91 54.14
CA ARG A 68 20.48 2.54 54.04
C ARG A 68 21.61 1.61 54.44
N ASP A 69 21.69 1.12 55.69
CA ASP A 69 22.89 0.41 56.13
C ASP A 69 22.70 -0.68 57.20
N GLN A 70 21.50 -1.24 57.32
CA GLN A 70 21.23 -2.34 58.24
C GLN A 70 20.84 -3.63 57.50
N ASP A 71 21.11 -4.78 58.14
CA ASP A 71 20.55 -6.05 57.68
C ASP A 71 19.07 -6.17 58.06
N GLN A 72 18.35 -7.07 57.39
CA GLN A 72 16.92 -7.27 57.59
C GLN A 72 16.58 -7.57 59.05
N THR A 73 17.39 -8.38 59.74
CA THR A 73 17.13 -8.78 61.13
C THR A 73 17.21 -7.59 62.09
N SER A 74 18.21 -6.72 61.90
CA SER A 74 18.35 -5.50 62.69
C SER A 74 17.22 -4.52 62.36
N PHE A 75 16.87 -4.39 61.07
CA PHE A 75 15.77 -3.55 60.60
C PHE A 75 14.42 -3.95 61.22
N GLU A 76 14.07 -5.24 61.15
CA GLU A 76 12.86 -5.81 61.76
C GLU A 76 12.82 -5.55 63.27
N SER A 77 13.95 -5.75 63.97
CA SER A 77 14.05 -5.47 65.40
C SER A 77 13.90 -3.99 65.74
N TYR A 78 14.34 -3.08 64.88
CA TYR A 78 14.28 -1.65 65.11
C TYR A 78 12.86 -1.12 64.93
N TYR A 79 12.20 -1.48 63.82
CA TYR A 79 10.83 -1.07 63.53
C TYR A 79 9.77 -1.91 64.25
N GLY A 80 10.17 -3.01 64.91
CA GLY A 80 9.24 -3.89 65.62
C GLY A 80 8.28 -4.64 64.70
N VAL A 81 8.73 -4.92 63.47
CA VAL A 81 7.96 -5.61 62.42
C VAL A 81 8.52 -7.01 62.14
N THR A 82 7.79 -7.81 61.38
CA THR A 82 8.30 -9.02 60.74
C THR A 82 7.89 -8.94 59.29
N LEU A 83 8.87 -8.83 58.37
CA LEU A 83 8.58 -8.61 56.97
C LEU A 83 7.98 -9.89 56.36
N GLY A 84 6.93 -9.71 55.55
CA GLY A 84 6.25 -10.81 54.87
C GLY A 84 7.11 -11.44 53.77
N SER A 85 6.72 -12.63 53.31
CA SER A 85 7.37 -13.28 52.17
C SER A 85 7.20 -12.53 50.84
N ASN A 86 6.29 -11.55 50.80
CA ASN A 86 6.05 -10.63 49.69
C ASN A 86 6.95 -9.38 49.73
N VAL A 87 7.91 -9.31 50.67
CA VAL A 87 8.83 -8.17 50.81
C VAL A 87 10.23 -8.58 50.35
N VAL A 88 10.79 -7.82 49.42
CA VAL A 88 12.20 -7.87 49.06
C VAL A 88 12.96 -6.82 49.88
N PHE A 89 13.91 -7.26 50.70
CA PHE A 89 14.74 -6.35 51.48
C PHE A 89 16.11 -6.15 50.83
N LEU A 90 16.46 -4.91 50.53
CA LEU A 90 17.72 -4.51 49.94
C LEU A 90 18.48 -3.60 50.91
N ARG A 91 19.76 -3.92 51.15
CA ARG A 91 20.69 -3.04 51.87
C ARG A 91 21.55 -2.31 50.86
N SER A 92 21.45 -1.00 50.82
CA SER A 92 22.25 -0.18 49.90
C SER A 92 23.70 0.00 50.34
N SER A 93 24.02 -0.38 51.58
CA SER A 93 25.37 -0.28 52.15
C SER A 93 25.86 1.18 52.20
N ASN A 94 24.99 2.07 52.67
CA ASN A 94 25.18 3.51 52.83
C ASN A 94 25.32 4.30 51.51
N SER A 95 24.77 3.79 50.40
CA SER A 95 24.76 4.48 49.09
C SER A 95 23.48 5.28 48.81
N ALA A 96 22.32 4.82 49.27
CA ALA A 96 21.04 5.57 49.37
C ALA A 96 19.99 4.70 50.09
N PRO A 97 18.98 5.21 50.80
CA PRO A 97 18.68 6.61 50.96
C PRO A 97 19.65 7.29 51.93
N MET A 98 19.86 8.60 51.75
CA MET A 98 20.34 9.46 52.82
C MET A 98 19.34 10.58 52.99
N ILE A 99 18.64 10.60 54.12
CA ILE A 99 17.55 11.52 54.40
C ILE A 99 18.00 12.42 55.55
N ASN A 100 18.28 13.68 55.25
CA ASN A 100 18.84 14.65 56.18
C ASN A 100 18.19 16.04 56.06
N GLY A 101 17.00 16.13 55.45
CA GLY A 101 16.14 17.31 55.39
C GLY A 101 15.38 17.45 54.06
N ASP A 102 16.05 17.88 52.99
CA ASP A 102 15.38 18.34 51.76
C ASP A 102 15.50 17.34 50.60
N GLU A 103 15.69 16.07 50.91
CA GLU A 103 15.90 15.02 49.90
C GLU A 103 14.56 14.53 49.33
N THR A 104 14.52 14.44 47.99
CA THR A 104 13.43 13.87 47.21
C THR A 104 13.96 12.68 46.41
N TYR A 105 13.12 11.67 46.18
CA TYR A 105 13.49 10.48 45.43
C TYR A 105 12.67 10.31 44.16
N GLU A 106 13.33 9.90 43.08
CA GLU A 106 12.72 9.52 41.81
C GLU A 106 13.11 8.07 41.49
N LEU A 107 12.12 7.28 41.08
CA LEU A 107 12.33 5.92 40.60
C LEU A 107 12.41 5.93 39.07
N ARG A 108 13.48 5.38 38.51
CA ARG A 108 13.63 5.18 37.05
C ARG A 108 13.75 3.71 36.70
N ASN A 109 13.19 3.33 35.56
CA ASN A 109 13.36 1.98 35.03
C ASN A 109 14.75 1.76 34.41
N GLY A 110 15.09 0.52 34.06
CA GLY A 110 16.38 0.18 33.43
C GLY A 110 16.64 0.86 32.08
N GLY A 111 15.62 1.45 31.45
CA GLY A 111 15.75 2.29 30.25
C GLY A 111 16.00 3.78 30.55
N GLY A 112 16.03 4.17 31.83
CA GLY A 112 16.23 5.54 32.30
C GLY A 112 14.97 6.42 32.32
N ALA A 113 13.80 5.88 31.97
CA ALA A 113 12.55 6.63 32.05
C ALA A 113 12.06 6.71 33.51
N THR A 114 11.57 7.88 33.89
CA THR A 114 10.94 8.11 35.19
C THR A 114 9.68 7.27 35.31
N VAL A 115 9.60 6.46 36.35
CA VAL A 115 8.45 5.62 36.69
C VAL A 115 7.60 6.34 37.72
N ASP A 116 8.22 6.95 38.73
CA ASP A 116 7.51 7.64 39.80
C ASP A 116 8.41 8.63 40.57
N GLY A 117 7.80 9.59 41.24
CA GLY A 117 8.47 10.72 41.89
C GLY A 117 8.55 11.99 41.03
N PRO A 118 9.28 13.04 41.48
CA PRO A 118 9.99 13.10 42.75
C PRO A 118 9.04 13.04 43.96
N THR A 119 9.50 12.45 45.06
CA THR A 119 8.76 12.48 46.35
C THR A 119 8.68 13.89 46.92
N ASP A 120 7.78 14.13 47.89
CA ASP A 120 7.89 15.31 48.74
C ASP A 120 9.18 15.27 49.58
N ALA A 121 9.72 16.44 49.91
CA ALA A 121 10.92 16.58 50.72
C ALA A 121 10.67 16.18 52.19
N VAL A 122 11.55 15.35 52.75
CA VAL A 122 11.43 14.81 54.13
C VAL A 122 11.94 15.82 55.17
N THR A 123 11.27 16.97 55.28
CA THR A 123 11.77 18.16 56.00
C THR A 123 11.79 18.07 57.55
N THR A 124 11.46 16.92 58.13
CA THR A 124 11.34 16.74 59.59
C THR A 124 11.82 15.37 60.05
N THR A 125 12.75 15.32 61.00
CA THR A 125 13.23 14.06 61.60
C THR A 125 12.13 13.34 62.40
N ARG A 126 12.21 12.01 62.51
CA ARG A 126 11.18 11.11 63.11
C ARG A 126 9.88 11.00 62.32
N ARG A 127 9.89 11.14 61.00
CA ARG A 127 8.64 11.05 60.21
C ARG A 127 8.76 10.10 59.04
N SER A 128 7.63 9.45 58.77
CA SER A 128 7.35 8.75 57.53
C SER A 128 6.43 9.63 56.66
N TYR A 129 6.76 9.72 55.39
CA TYR A 129 5.95 10.35 54.34
C TYR A 129 5.43 9.23 53.43
N HIS A 130 4.17 9.30 53.05
CA HIS A 130 3.57 8.28 52.22
C HIS A 130 2.53 8.82 51.24
N ARG A 131 2.05 7.96 50.33
CA ARG A 131 0.85 8.18 49.53
C ARG A 131 -0.14 7.04 49.80
N ASN A 132 -1.39 7.40 50.12
CA ASN A 132 -2.47 6.44 50.39
C ASN A 132 -3.22 5.99 49.12
N ALA A 133 -3.04 6.70 48.01
CA ALA A 133 -3.58 6.41 46.68
C ALA A 133 -2.68 7.13 45.64
N PRO A 134 -1.59 6.49 45.19
CA PRO A 134 -0.50 7.12 44.43
C PRO A 134 -0.93 7.68 43.05
N GLU A 135 -2.09 7.30 42.56
CA GLU A 135 -2.72 7.70 41.29
C GLU A 135 -3.57 8.98 41.40
N THR A 136 -4.00 9.38 42.60
CA THR A 136 -4.92 10.53 42.78
C THR A 136 -4.60 11.47 43.93
N LEU A 137 -3.78 11.06 44.92
CA LEU A 137 -3.53 11.84 46.13
C LEU A 137 -2.10 12.37 46.23
N ALA A 138 -1.99 13.61 46.70
CA ALA A 138 -0.69 14.20 47.06
C ALA A 138 -0.06 13.46 48.24
N TRP A 139 1.27 13.54 48.35
CA TRP A 139 2.00 13.11 49.53
C TRP A 139 1.38 13.70 50.80
N SER A 140 1.21 12.85 51.81
CA SER A 140 0.67 13.28 53.09
C SER A 140 1.54 12.77 54.24
N VAL A 141 1.66 13.59 55.28
CA VAL A 141 2.27 13.18 56.55
C VAL A 141 1.21 12.42 57.33
N VAL A 142 1.31 11.09 57.40
CA VAL A 142 0.18 10.30 57.93
C VAL A 142 0.56 9.39 59.08
N ASN A 143 1.84 9.17 59.36
CA ASN A 143 2.21 8.38 60.52
C ASN A 143 3.40 8.92 61.30
N GLU A 144 3.24 9.03 62.62
CA GLU A 144 4.37 9.20 63.55
C GLU A 144 5.12 7.86 63.75
N THR A 145 4.54 6.74 63.27
CA THR A 145 5.12 5.39 63.39
C THR A 145 5.20 4.73 62.00
N PRO A 146 6.40 4.45 61.46
CA PRO A 146 6.56 3.82 60.15
C PRO A 146 5.97 2.39 60.10
N SER A 147 5.50 1.94 58.94
CA SER A 147 4.88 0.62 58.76
C SER A 147 5.51 -0.21 57.62
N PRO A 148 6.84 -0.44 57.67
CA PRO A 148 7.56 -1.08 56.57
C PRO A 148 7.05 -2.50 56.28
N GLY A 149 6.90 -2.80 54.99
CA GLY A 149 6.42 -4.08 54.47
C GLY A 149 4.92 -4.27 54.62
N SER A 150 4.18 -3.21 54.97
CA SER A 150 2.73 -3.22 55.10
C SER A 150 2.14 -1.89 54.61
N GLY A 151 1.52 -1.92 53.43
CA GLY A 151 0.79 -0.79 52.86
C GLY A 151 -0.57 -0.58 53.52
N VAL A 152 -1.02 0.67 53.48
CA VAL A 152 -2.23 1.21 54.13
C VAL A 152 -3.43 1.26 53.15
N GLU A 153 -3.26 0.82 51.90
CA GLU A 153 -4.33 0.90 50.90
C GLU A 153 -5.18 -0.38 50.83
N ALA A 154 -6.50 -0.17 50.75
CA ALA A 154 -7.44 -1.17 50.33
C ALA A 154 -7.53 -1.12 48.80
N PRO A 155 -7.52 -2.26 48.11
CA PRO A 155 -7.48 -2.30 46.67
C PRO A 155 -8.53 -1.44 45.96
N ASP A 156 -8.11 -0.61 45.00
CA ASP A 156 -8.96 0.33 44.26
C ASP A 156 -9.21 -0.08 42.79
N GLY A 157 -8.45 -1.04 42.27
CA GLY A 157 -8.70 -1.72 40.99
C GLY A 157 -8.07 -1.07 39.75
N VAL A 158 -7.06 -0.22 39.89
CA VAL A 158 -6.32 0.36 38.74
C VAL A 158 -4.82 0.10 38.87
N PHE A 159 -4.27 -0.73 37.98
CA PHE A 159 -2.84 -1.08 38.00
C PHE A 159 -1.93 0.11 37.68
N SER A 160 -1.19 0.57 38.67
CA SER A 160 -0.24 1.69 38.58
C SER A 160 1.24 1.28 38.44
N GLY A 161 1.52 -0.03 38.40
CA GLY A 161 2.90 -0.55 38.30
C GLY A 161 3.70 -0.36 39.59
N MET A 162 4.96 0.06 39.48
CA MET A 162 5.84 0.25 40.63
C MET A 162 5.81 1.70 41.11
N VAL A 163 5.55 1.91 42.39
CA VAL A 163 5.44 3.26 42.99
C VAL A 163 6.24 3.36 44.28
N ILE A 164 6.73 4.55 44.63
CA ILE A 164 7.32 4.87 45.93
C ILE A 164 6.17 5.03 46.94
N SER A 165 6.05 4.09 47.88
CA SER A 165 4.95 4.06 48.85
C SER A 165 5.28 4.81 50.14
N GLU A 166 6.52 4.73 50.61
CA GLU A 166 6.92 5.27 51.91
C GLU A 166 8.38 5.76 51.91
N VAL A 167 8.66 6.87 52.59
CA VAL A 167 10.02 7.37 52.84
C VAL A 167 10.14 7.77 54.31
N THR A 168 11.15 7.25 55.01
CA THR A 168 11.24 7.36 56.48
C THR A 168 12.61 7.84 56.97
N ASP A 169 12.60 8.88 57.82
CA ASP A 169 13.74 9.34 58.63
C ASP A 169 13.49 9.05 60.12
N PRO A 170 14.03 7.95 60.67
CA PRO A 170 13.74 7.48 62.03
C PRO A 170 14.71 8.03 63.12
N ASP A 171 15.47 9.10 62.84
CA ASP A 171 16.64 9.63 63.60
C ASP A 171 17.91 8.77 63.61
N ASP A 172 17.79 7.44 63.59
CA ASP A 172 18.96 6.60 63.37
C ASP A 172 19.14 6.42 61.88
N TYR A 173 20.06 7.22 61.33
CA TYR A 173 20.29 7.29 59.90
C TYR A 173 20.54 5.92 59.26
N THR A 174 21.10 4.96 59.99
CA THR A 174 21.37 3.62 59.44
C THR A 174 20.09 2.84 59.09
N TYR A 175 18.95 3.21 59.67
CA TYR A 175 17.64 2.61 59.46
C TYR A 175 16.74 3.41 58.51
N GLU A 176 17.22 4.51 57.91
CA GLU A 176 16.50 5.19 56.83
C GLU A 176 16.15 4.22 55.71
N TYR A 177 14.95 4.36 55.16
CA TYR A 177 14.51 3.54 54.03
C TYR A 177 13.58 4.30 53.08
N VAL A 178 13.59 3.82 51.84
CA VAL A 178 12.56 4.10 50.83
C VAL A 178 11.89 2.77 50.54
N GLU A 179 10.57 2.77 50.58
CA GLU A 179 9.74 1.64 50.23
C GLU A 179 9.10 1.86 48.87
N LEU A 180 9.14 0.83 48.06
CA LEU A 180 8.44 0.74 46.80
C LEU A 180 7.33 -0.31 46.92
N TYR A 181 6.14 -0.02 46.41
CA TYR A 181 5.03 -0.95 46.32
C TYR A 181 4.77 -1.34 44.86
N CYS A 182 4.68 -2.64 44.61
CA CYS A 182 4.27 -3.18 43.32
C CYS A 182 2.76 -3.30 43.37
N ASP A 183 2.07 -2.41 42.69
CA ASP A 183 0.62 -2.39 42.74
C ASP A 183 0.01 -3.70 42.17
N GLN A 184 -1.12 -4.12 42.73
CA GLN A 184 -1.86 -5.32 42.31
C GLN A 184 -3.27 -4.91 41.90
N ASP A 185 -3.65 -5.26 40.67
CA ASP A 185 -5.05 -5.25 40.30
C ASP A 185 -5.77 -6.40 41.02
N THR A 186 -6.65 -6.08 41.96
CA THR A 186 -7.40 -7.07 42.74
C THR A 186 -8.88 -7.16 42.34
N GLY A 187 -9.30 -6.48 41.26
CA GLY A 187 -10.59 -6.69 40.62
C GLY A 187 -11.82 -6.48 41.52
N SER A 188 -11.85 -5.44 42.36
CA SER A 188 -13.08 -5.04 43.09
C SER A 188 -13.77 -3.78 42.54
N GLY A 189 -13.24 -3.19 41.47
CA GLY A 189 -13.95 -2.21 40.66
C GLY A 189 -14.84 -2.91 39.65
N ASN A 190 -16.05 -2.38 39.41
CA ASN A 190 -16.91 -2.79 38.30
C ASN A 190 -16.09 -2.80 37.00
N LEU A 191 -15.75 -3.98 36.48
CA LEU A 191 -14.92 -4.12 35.30
C LEU A 191 -15.80 -3.94 34.07
N ALA A 192 -15.46 -2.95 33.26
CA ALA A 192 -16.14 -2.77 31.99
C ALA A 192 -16.05 -4.06 31.14
N PRO A 193 -17.08 -4.35 30.30
CA PRO A 193 -17.06 -5.54 29.47
C PRO A 193 -15.80 -5.63 28.60
N LEU A 194 -15.21 -6.82 28.51
CA LEU A 194 -14.10 -7.07 27.59
C LEU A 194 -14.65 -7.26 26.17
N ILE A 195 -14.25 -6.37 25.25
CA ILE A 195 -14.55 -6.47 23.83
C ILE A 195 -13.32 -7.02 23.09
N GLY A 196 -13.46 -8.15 22.41
CA GLY A 196 -12.39 -8.77 21.62
C GLY A 196 -12.92 -9.43 20.36
N GLY A 197 -12.03 -9.83 19.45
CA GLY A 197 -12.42 -10.47 18.18
C GLY A 197 -13.39 -9.63 17.36
N VAL A 198 -13.13 -8.31 17.28
CA VAL A 198 -13.91 -7.42 16.43
C VAL A 198 -13.57 -7.72 14.99
N ASP A 199 -14.54 -8.23 14.26
CA ASP A 199 -14.42 -8.60 12.85
C ASP A 199 -15.50 -7.88 12.03
N LEU A 200 -15.19 -7.65 10.76
CA LEU A 200 -16.13 -7.15 9.75
C LEU A 200 -16.19 -8.12 8.57
N ALA A 201 -17.40 -8.47 8.16
CA ALA A 201 -17.65 -9.37 7.04
C ALA A 201 -18.58 -8.70 5.99
N PRO A 202 -18.24 -8.77 4.69
CA PRO A 202 -17.00 -9.32 4.14
C PRO A 202 -15.78 -8.44 4.44
N ALA A 203 -14.58 -9.04 4.60
CA ALA A 203 -13.35 -8.30 4.91
C ALA A 203 -12.88 -7.36 3.76
N SER A 204 -13.46 -7.50 2.57
CA SER A 204 -13.22 -6.63 1.40
C SER A 204 -14.57 -6.25 0.76
N PRO A 205 -15.32 -5.34 1.39
CA PRO A 205 -16.69 -5.04 1.00
C PRO A 205 -16.81 -4.23 -0.28
N GLN A 206 -17.88 -4.49 -1.01
CA GLN A 206 -18.28 -3.81 -2.24
C GLN A 206 -19.58 -3.03 -2.02
N ALA A 207 -19.91 -2.13 -2.93
CA ALA A 207 -21.13 -1.34 -2.85
C ALA A 207 -22.35 -2.26 -3.00
N GLY A 208 -23.32 -2.03 -2.14
CA GLY A 208 -24.49 -2.90 -2.04
C GLY A 208 -24.25 -4.18 -1.25
N ASP A 209 -23.05 -4.43 -0.73
CA ASP A 209 -22.86 -5.46 0.30
C ASP A 209 -23.50 -5.03 1.62
N ASP A 210 -24.07 -6.01 2.31
CA ASP A 210 -24.43 -5.88 3.72
C ASP A 210 -23.17 -6.08 4.57
N LEU A 211 -22.81 -5.11 5.41
CA LEU A 211 -21.67 -5.25 6.32
C LEU A 211 -22.13 -5.82 7.65
N THR A 212 -21.56 -6.96 8.04
CA THR A 212 -21.78 -7.54 9.37
C THR A 212 -20.58 -7.21 10.25
N VAL A 213 -20.81 -6.44 11.31
CA VAL A 213 -19.80 -6.23 12.37
C VAL A 213 -20.12 -7.18 13.50
N SER A 214 -19.15 -8.00 13.88
CA SER A 214 -19.24 -8.95 14.98
C SER A 214 -18.16 -8.68 16.03
N ALA A 215 -18.46 -8.93 17.29
CA ALA A 215 -17.48 -8.88 18.37
C ALA A 215 -17.81 -9.93 19.45
N THR A 216 -16.78 -10.46 20.11
CA THR A 216 -16.94 -11.20 21.36
C THR A 216 -16.92 -10.21 22.51
N ILE A 217 -18.02 -10.12 23.24
CA ILE A 217 -18.18 -9.23 24.39
C ILE A 217 -18.51 -10.10 25.60
N THR A 218 -17.59 -10.11 26.56
CA THR A 218 -17.73 -10.87 27.81
C THR A 218 -17.58 -9.94 28.99
N ASP A 219 -18.31 -10.23 30.03
CA ASP A 219 -18.23 -9.53 31.30
C ASP A 219 -17.87 -10.57 32.37
N THR A 220 -16.86 -10.25 33.18
CA THR A 220 -16.25 -11.18 34.13
C THR A 220 -16.83 -11.08 35.53
N ASP A 221 -17.47 -9.98 35.86
CA ASP A 221 -18.03 -9.64 37.16
C ASP A 221 -19.52 -9.28 37.11
N GLY A 222 -20.08 -9.08 35.91
CA GLY A 222 -21.50 -8.82 35.67
C GLY A 222 -22.05 -9.47 34.38
N THR A 223 -23.01 -8.78 33.78
CA THR A 223 -23.62 -9.11 32.49
C THR A 223 -23.65 -7.90 31.56
N VAL A 224 -23.35 -8.13 30.28
CA VAL A 224 -23.45 -7.10 29.24
C VAL A 224 -24.91 -6.62 29.11
N SER A 225 -25.18 -5.38 29.55
CA SER A 225 -26.51 -4.74 29.49
C SER A 225 -26.80 -4.07 28.15
N ALA A 226 -25.76 -3.65 27.42
CA ALA A 226 -25.88 -3.06 26.09
C ALA A 226 -24.62 -3.25 25.25
N ALA A 227 -24.79 -3.46 23.94
CA ALA A 227 -23.72 -3.46 22.94
C ALA A 227 -24.15 -2.67 21.70
N ARG A 228 -23.24 -1.86 21.16
CA ARG A 228 -23.48 -1.00 19.98
C ARG A 228 -22.25 -0.98 19.09
N CYS A 229 -22.48 -0.90 17.79
CA CYS A 229 -21.47 -0.50 16.83
C CYS A 229 -21.77 0.94 16.39
N TYR A 230 -20.85 1.85 16.67
CA TYR A 230 -20.87 3.20 16.15
C TYR A 230 -20.16 3.23 14.81
N TYR A 231 -20.70 3.96 13.84
CA TYR A 231 -20.17 4.01 12.49
C TYR A 231 -20.39 5.38 11.83
N ARG A 232 -19.60 5.68 10.80
CA ARG A 232 -19.81 6.82 9.89
C ARG A 232 -19.27 6.49 8.51
N THR A 233 -19.68 7.28 7.53
CA THR A 233 -19.12 7.27 6.18
C THR A 233 -18.48 8.62 5.87
N ASP A 234 -17.33 8.62 5.21
CA ASP A 234 -16.60 9.82 4.72
C ASP A 234 -16.44 10.94 5.75
N GLY A 235 -15.96 10.59 6.95
CA GLY A 235 -15.62 11.57 7.99
C GLY A 235 -16.82 12.30 8.61
N GLY A 236 -18.06 11.83 8.38
CA GLY A 236 -19.27 12.36 9.00
C GLY A 236 -19.32 12.22 10.54
N ALA A 237 -20.46 12.57 11.15
CA ALA A 237 -20.69 12.30 12.57
C ALA A 237 -21.02 10.82 12.79
N PHE A 238 -20.49 10.22 13.87
CA PHE A 238 -20.81 8.82 14.22
C PHE A 238 -22.30 8.65 14.57
N ALA A 239 -22.96 7.75 13.86
CA ALA A 239 -24.25 7.15 14.21
C ALA A 239 -24.02 5.78 14.88
N TYR A 240 -25.07 5.08 15.35
CA TYR A 240 -24.91 3.73 15.89
C TYR A 240 -26.05 2.78 15.54
N GLN A 241 -25.72 1.48 15.50
CA GLN A 241 -26.67 0.38 15.54
C GLN A 241 -26.45 -0.49 16.80
N ALA A 242 -27.54 -1.02 17.35
CA ALA A 242 -27.47 -1.96 18.47
C ALA A 242 -27.02 -3.34 17.97
N MET A 243 -26.12 -3.98 18.70
CA MET A 243 -25.66 -5.33 18.37
C MET A 243 -26.53 -6.38 19.08
N ALA A 244 -26.93 -7.41 18.35
CA ALA A 244 -27.72 -8.52 18.85
C ALA A 244 -26.80 -9.65 19.37
N HIS A 245 -27.09 -10.17 20.57
CA HIS A 245 -26.39 -11.33 21.12
C HIS A 245 -26.79 -12.60 20.36
N THR A 246 -25.84 -13.21 19.65
CA THR A 246 -26.06 -14.42 18.83
C THR A 246 -25.65 -15.71 19.56
N GLY A 247 -24.93 -15.60 20.68
CA GLY A 247 -24.61 -16.68 21.62
C GLY A 247 -23.12 -16.80 21.92
N GLY A 248 -22.75 -17.41 23.04
CA GLY A 248 -21.35 -17.62 23.42
C GLY A 248 -20.54 -16.33 23.65
N GLY A 249 -21.21 -15.22 23.99
CA GLY A 249 -20.60 -13.90 24.11
C GLY A 249 -20.47 -13.15 22.79
N VAL A 250 -20.94 -13.70 21.66
CA VAL A 250 -20.85 -13.04 20.36
C VAL A 250 -22.04 -12.09 20.16
N TYR A 251 -21.73 -10.87 19.73
CA TYR A 251 -22.67 -9.82 19.40
C TYR A 251 -22.46 -9.38 17.94
N GLU A 252 -23.55 -9.14 17.21
CA GLU A 252 -23.49 -8.82 15.78
C GLU A 252 -24.49 -7.72 15.40
N THR A 253 -24.14 -6.89 14.41
CA THR A 253 -25.09 -6.00 13.73
C THR A 253 -24.82 -5.98 12.23
N VAL A 254 -25.86 -5.69 11.44
CA VAL A 254 -25.79 -5.63 9.98
C VAL A 254 -26.09 -4.21 9.50
N PHE A 255 -25.23 -3.66 8.64
CA PHE A 255 -25.41 -2.39 7.95
C PHE A 255 -25.76 -2.67 6.48
N PRO A 256 -27.01 -2.51 6.07
CA PRO A 256 -27.43 -2.91 4.74
C PRO A 256 -27.01 -1.90 3.68
N ASP A 257 -26.74 -2.39 2.46
CA ASP A 257 -26.64 -1.59 1.22
C ASP A 257 -25.77 -0.34 1.37
N GLN A 258 -24.51 -0.53 1.77
CA GLN A 258 -23.63 0.62 1.97
C GLN A 258 -23.22 1.23 0.62
N PRO A 259 -23.13 2.58 0.54
CA PRO A 259 -22.54 3.24 -0.62
C PRO A 259 -21.09 2.79 -0.72
N GLY A 260 -20.57 2.64 -1.93
CA GLY A 260 -19.15 2.39 -2.11
C GLY A 260 -18.41 3.60 -2.64
N ASN A 261 -17.10 3.45 -2.72
CA ASN A 261 -16.11 4.51 -2.77
C ASN A 261 -16.17 5.44 -1.56
N VAL A 262 -16.36 4.85 -0.37
CA VAL A 262 -16.41 5.58 0.90
C VAL A 262 -15.62 4.83 1.95
N ASP A 263 -15.04 5.59 2.89
CA ASP A 263 -14.49 5.02 4.11
C ASP A 263 -15.63 4.69 5.07
N PHE A 264 -15.70 3.44 5.53
CA PHE A 264 -16.59 3.02 6.61
C PHE A 264 -15.79 2.91 7.90
N ASP A 265 -15.87 3.97 8.70
CA ASP A 265 -15.26 4.02 10.03
C ASP A 265 -16.22 3.45 11.05
N TYR A 266 -15.75 2.58 11.94
CA TYR A 266 -16.56 2.02 13.00
C TYR A 266 -15.79 1.68 14.27
N TYR A 267 -16.49 1.63 15.39
CA TYR A 267 -15.98 1.09 16.66
C TYR A 267 -17.11 0.40 17.42
N VAL A 268 -16.76 -0.54 18.28
CA VAL A 268 -17.71 -1.24 19.15
C VAL A 268 -17.67 -0.60 20.53
N TRP A 269 -18.83 -0.47 21.16
CA TRP A 269 -19.01 0.00 22.52
C TRP A 269 -19.90 -0.98 23.27
N ALA A 270 -19.58 -1.25 24.53
CA ALA A 270 -20.36 -2.12 25.40
C ALA A 270 -20.51 -1.52 26.80
N ARG A 271 -21.56 -1.93 27.49
CA ARG A 271 -21.83 -1.59 28.90
C ARG A 271 -22.39 -2.77 29.66
N ASP A 272 -21.99 -2.93 30.92
CA ASP A 272 -22.51 -3.94 31.85
C ASP A 272 -23.76 -3.47 32.62
N ASP A 273 -24.33 -4.30 33.51
CA ASP A 273 -25.47 -3.97 34.36
C ASP A 273 -25.14 -3.05 35.55
N GLU A 274 -23.86 -2.84 35.82
CA GLU A 274 -23.32 -1.93 36.83
C GLU A 274 -22.88 -0.57 36.23
N SER A 275 -23.10 -0.37 34.92
CA SER A 275 -22.83 0.84 34.13
C SER A 275 -21.36 1.14 33.80
N ALA A 276 -20.42 0.20 33.88
CA ALA A 276 -19.09 0.40 33.31
C ALA A 276 -19.09 0.12 31.80
N GLU A 277 -18.26 0.88 31.09
CA GLU A 277 -18.30 0.98 29.63
C GLU A 277 -16.91 0.75 29.04
N SER A 278 -16.87 0.11 27.89
CA SER A 278 -15.63 -0.11 27.14
C SER A 278 -15.85 0.12 25.64
N THR A 279 -14.74 0.35 24.92
CA THR A 279 -14.75 0.47 23.47
C THR A 279 -13.65 -0.38 22.84
N ALA A 280 -13.90 -0.83 21.61
CA ALA A 280 -12.90 -1.40 20.74
C ALA A 280 -12.89 -0.66 19.38
N PRO A 281 -11.77 -0.07 18.95
CA PRO A 281 -10.49 -0.02 19.69
C PRO A 281 -10.62 0.86 20.95
N ALA A 282 -9.67 0.71 21.88
CA ALA A 282 -9.58 1.58 23.05
C ALA A 282 -9.31 3.03 22.61
N GLY A 283 -9.92 4.00 23.29
CA GLY A 283 -9.78 5.42 22.95
C GLY A 283 -10.76 5.95 21.90
N ALA A 284 -11.76 5.17 21.49
CA ALA A 284 -12.86 5.67 20.67
C ALA A 284 -13.61 6.82 21.37
N PRO A 285 -14.10 7.84 20.64
CA PRO A 285 -14.16 7.93 19.17
C PRO A 285 -12.89 8.52 18.52
N ALA A 286 -11.82 8.80 19.26
CA ALA A 286 -10.56 9.26 18.66
C ALA A 286 -9.83 8.13 17.91
N SER A 287 -10.06 6.88 18.32
CA SER A 287 -9.61 5.66 17.66
C SER A 287 -10.80 4.88 17.09
N PHE A 288 -10.68 4.34 15.88
CA PHE A 288 -11.71 3.54 15.21
C PHE A 288 -11.07 2.59 14.19
N TYR A 289 -11.81 1.58 13.75
CA TYR A 289 -11.47 0.76 12.60
C TYR A 289 -11.98 1.44 11.33
N THR A 290 -11.26 1.31 10.23
CA THR A 290 -11.68 1.79 8.91
C THR A 290 -11.63 0.64 7.92
N VAL A 291 -12.69 0.47 7.14
CA VAL A 291 -12.69 -0.39 5.96
C VAL A 291 -13.16 0.41 4.76
N TRP A 292 -12.44 0.27 3.65
CA TRP A 292 -12.87 0.84 2.38
C TRP A 292 -14.00 -0.01 1.80
N ILE A 293 -15.15 0.61 1.52
CA ILE A 293 -16.20 -0.04 0.74
C ILE A 293 -15.95 0.30 -0.71
N GLN A 294 -15.57 -0.69 -1.51
CA GLN A 294 -15.35 -0.50 -2.93
C GLN A 294 -16.67 -0.14 -3.61
N GLY A 295 -16.70 0.92 -4.43
CA GLY A 295 -17.86 1.29 -5.26
C GLY A 295 -18.38 0.14 -6.12
N PRO A 296 -19.61 0.22 -6.66
CA PRO A 296 -19.98 -0.68 -7.74
C PRO A 296 -19.00 -0.34 -8.86
N GLY A 297 -18.10 -1.28 -9.17
CA GLY A 297 -16.91 -1.00 -9.97
C GLY A 297 -17.22 -0.08 -11.14
N THR A 298 -16.78 1.18 -11.04
CA THR A 298 -16.46 1.90 -12.26
C THR A 298 -15.17 1.23 -12.72
N PRO A 299 -15.13 0.63 -13.93
CA PRO A 299 -13.97 -0.15 -14.34
C PRO A 299 -12.78 0.78 -14.58
N GLY A 300 -11.99 1.00 -13.52
CA GLY A 300 -10.65 1.52 -13.57
C GLY A 300 -9.64 0.39 -13.69
N ARG A 301 -8.61 0.64 -14.48
CA ARG A 301 -7.40 -0.17 -14.58
C ARG A 301 -6.48 0.05 -13.36
N VAL A 302 -5.64 -0.92 -13.03
CA VAL A 302 -4.62 -0.85 -11.97
C VAL A 302 -3.30 -0.33 -12.55
N VAL A 303 -2.82 0.80 -12.01
CA VAL A 303 -1.55 1.43 -12.37
C VAL A 303 -0.56 1.21 -11.23
N LEU A 304 0.54 0.54 -11.53
CA LEU A 304 1.63 0.23 -10.60
C LEU A 304 2.83 1.14 -10.89
N PHE A 305 3.15 2.05 -9.98
CA PHE A 305 4.38 2.84 -10.00
C PHE A 305 5.51 2.05 -9.33
N ASP A 306 6.57 1.78 -10.07
CA ASP A 306 7.72 1.06 -9.54
C ASP A 306 8.39 1.81 -8.40
N HIS A 307 8.74 1.06 -7.35
CA HIS A 307 9.43 1.54 -6.16
C HIS A 307 10.55 0.58 -5.71
N MET A 308 10.74 -0.54 -6.42
CA MET A 308 11.71 -1.56 -6.02
C MET A 308 13.08 -1.40 -6.66
N HIS A 309 13.24 -0.43 -7.57
CA HIS A 309 14.50 -0.14 -8.24
C HIS A 309 15.08 1.19 -7.76
N ASP A 310 14.94 1.44 -6.46
CA ASP A 310 15.58 2.53 -5.72
C ASP A 310 15.23 3.92 -6.28
N GLN A 311 13.93 4.12 -6.53
CA GLN A 311 13.35 5.41 -6.94
C GLN A 311 13.54 6.54 -5.89
N ASP A 312 14.02 6.19 -4.69
CA ASP A 312 14.26 7.11 -3.56
C ASP A 312 15.73 7.48 -3.35
N ALA A 313 16.64 6.99 -4.20
CA ALA A 313 18.06 7.08 -3.90
C ALA A 313 18.68 8.48 -3.95
N GLY A 314 17.97 9.47 -4.48
CA GLY A 314 18.51 10.81 -4.68
C GLY A 314 18.19 11.78 -3.56
N THR A 315 19.19 12.58 -3.16
CA THR A 315 18.99 13.85 -2.43
C THR A 315 18.44 14.94 -3.37
N GLY A 316 17.43 14.62 -4.18
CA GLY A 316 16.84 15.54 -5.16
C GLY A 316 15.71 14.94 -5.97
N GLY A 317 15.83 13.70 -6.46
CA GLY A 317 14.79 13.00 -7.23
C GLY A 317 14.23 11.82 -6.46
N ASN A 318 13.01 11.98 -5.94
CA ASN A 318 12.24 10.96 -5.23
C ASN A 318 11.07 10.55 -6.13
N TRP A 319 11.34 9.67 -7.11
CA TRP A 319 10.44 9.30 -8.20
C TRP A 319 9.37 8.29 -7.80
N ARG A 320 8.72 8.57 -6.68
CA ARG A 320 7.61 7.79 -6.13
C ARG A 320 6.32 8.60 -6.23
N VAL A 321 5.20 7.90 -6.13
CA VAL A 321 3.88 8.51 -6.08
C VAL A 321 3.55 9.03 -4.67
N ASP A 322 4.01 8.34 -3.62
CA ASP A 322 3.81 8.70 -2.23
C ASP A 322 4.85 8.06 -1.30
N ASP A 323 5.06 8.65 -0.12
CA ASP A 323 5.90 8.07 0.95
C ASP A 323 5.27 6.81 1.55
N ASN A 324 3.94 6.69 1.51
CA ASN A 324 3.25 5.48 1.89
C ASN A 324 3.14 4.56 0.67
N HIS A 325 3.98 3.52 0.65
CA HIS A 325 3.93 2.45 -0.33
C HIS A 325 3.71 1.10 0.40
N PRO A 326 3.02 0.11 -0.22
CA PRO A 326 2.56 0.09 -1.61
C PRO A 326 1.33 0.96 -1.89
N ASP A 327 0.58 1.37 -0.87
CA ASP A 327 -0.69 2.08 -1.05
C ASP A 327 -0.56 3.55 -0.60
N PRO A 328 -0.69 4.52 -1.52
CA PRO A 328 -0.62 5.95 -1.20
C PRO A 328 -1.63 6.37 -0.13
N TYR A 329 -1.24 7.29 0.76
CA TYR A 329 -2.10 7.77 1.84
C TYR A 329 -2.27 9.30 1.81
N PRO A 330 -3.51 9.83 1.90
CA PRO A 330 -4.77 9.12 2.17
C PRO A 330 -5.26 8.33 0.96
N ALA A 331 -6.01 7.25 1.23
CA ALA A 331 -6.61 6.41 0.19
C ALA A 331 -7.64 7.18 -0.68
N ALA A 332 -8.25 8.22 -0.11
CA ALA A 332 -9.11 9.17 -0.80
C ALA A 332 -8.43 10.56 -0.87
N PRO A 333 -7.48 10.77 -1.80
CA PRO A 333 -6.85 12.07 -1.96
C PRO A 333 -7.87 13.12 -2.39
N THR A 334 -7.70 14.36 -1.91
CA THR A 334 -8.62 15.49 -2.16
C THR A 334 -7.99 16.58 -3.05
N GLY A 335 -6.75 16.37 -3.49
CA GLY A 335 -5.97 17.27 -4.33
C GLY A 335 -4.63 16.65 -4.71
N GLU A 336 -3.96 17.24 -5.69
CA GLU A 336 -2.65 16.81 -6.22
C GLU A 336 -1.60 16.62 -5.12
N THR A 337 -1.57 17.51 -4.11
CA THR A 337 -0.64 17.44 -2.98
C THR A 337 -1.11 16.51 -1.84
N SER A 338 -2.08 15.62 -2.07
CA SER A 338 -2.54 14.69 -1.01
C SER A 338 -1.51 13.62 -0.70
N TRP A 339 -0.69 13.28 -1.70
CA TRP A 339 0.45 12.39 -1.57
C TRP A 339 1.74 13.20 -1.66
N ASN A 340 2.85 12.65 -1.14
CA ASN A 340 4.10 13.36 -0.90
C ASN A 340 5.23 13.00 -1.88
N GLY A 341 4.95 12.25 -2.94
CA GLY A 341 5.95 11.87 -3.96
C GLY A 341 5.96 12.81 -5.17
N GLN A 342 7.08 12.89 -5.90
CA GLN A 342 7.20 13.79 -7.07
C GLN A 342 6.31 13.39 -8.26
N LEU A 343 5.69 12.22 -8.19
CA LEU A 343 4.72 11.73 -9.16
C LEU A 343 3.28 11.83 -8.64
N SER A 344 3.04 12.52 -7.52
CA SER A 344 1.75 12.53 -6.83
C SER A 344 0.62 13.09 -7.69
N SER A 345 0.89 14.15 -8.46
CA SER A 345 -0.09 14.80 -9.34
C SER A 345 -0.47 13.89 -10.49
N TRP A 346 0.51 13.20 -11.10
CA TRP A 346 0.23 12.20 -12.12
C TRP A 346 -0.63 11.07 -11.54
N GLY A 347 -0.26 10.54 -10.38
CA GLY A 347 -1.05 9.53 -9.69
C GLY A 347 -2.46 10.01 -9.33
N TYR A 348 -2.60 11.22 -8.80
CA TYR A 348 -3.87 11.82 -8.37
C TYR A 348 -4.83 12.01 -9.55
N GLU A 349 -4.31 12.45 -10.69
CA GLU A 349 -5.14 12.62 -11.89
C GLU A 349 -5.59 11.29 -12.48
N LEU A 350 -4.73 10.26 -12.45
CA LEU A 350 -5.14 8.89 -12.80
C LEU A 350 -6.19 8.36 -11.81
N TYR A 351 -6.06 8.67 -10.52
CA TYR A 351 -7.08 8.37 -9.52
C TYR A 351 -8.42 9.08 -9.82
N LEU A 352 -8.40 10.37 -10.19
CA LEU A 352 -9.60 11.10 -10.61
C LEU A 352 -10.24 10.51 -11.88
N ALA A 353 -9.44 9.92 -12.77
CA ALA A 353 -9.90 9.16 -13.93
C ALA A 353 -10.50 7.78 -13.55
N GLY A 354 -10.47 7.41 -12.28
CA GLY A 354 -11.08 6.21 -11.72
C GLY A 354 -10.12 5.02 -11.59
N HIS A 355 -8.82 5.22 -11.80
CA HIS A 355 -7.81 4.15 -11.70
C HIS A 355 -7.38 3.87 -10.27
N THR A 356 -6.94 2.63 -10.03
CA THR A 356 -6.29 2.26 -8.77
C THR A 356 -4.79 2.54 -8.89
N ILE A 357 -4.25 3.30 -7.94
CA ILE A 357 -2.84 3.68 -7.88
C ILE A 357 -2.17 2.89 -6.77
N ARG A 358 -1.04 2.26 -7.10
CA ARG A 358 -0.25 1.48 -6.15
C ARG A 358 1.23 1.51 -6.52
N SER A 359 2.07 1.11 -5.58
CA SER A 359 3.50 0.84 -5.75
C SER A 359 3.81 -0.60 -5.36
N ASN A 360 4.96 -1.12 -5.81
CA ASN A 360 5.41 -2.46 -5.45
C ASN A 360 6.37 -2.44 -4.26
N THR A 361 6.31 -3.51 -3.47
CA THR A 361 7.30 -3.84 -2.41
C THR A 361 8.06 -5.12 -2.72
N ALA A 362 7.90 -5.64 -3.94
CA ALA A 362 8.62 -6.79 -4.46
C ALA A 362 9.02 -6.56 -5.92
N TYR A 363 10.17 -7.12 -6.31
CA TYR A 363 10.67 -7.13 -7.68
C TYR A 363 9.67 -7.73 -8.67
N PHE A 364 9.79 -7.37 -9.94
CA PHE A 364 8.82 -7.77 -10.95
C PHE A 364 8.76 -9.28 -11.14
N SER A 365 7.54 -9.81 -11.13
CA SER A 365 7.28 -11.23 -11.36
C SER A 365 5.90 -11.39 -11.97
N ALA A 366 5.66 -12.54 -12.61
CA ALA A 366 4.34 -12.86 -13.16
C ALA A 366 3.23 -12.80 -12.08
N ALA A 367 3.56 -13.09 -10.82
CA ALA A 367 2.61 -13.00 -9.71
C ALA A 367 2.28 -11.55 -9.34
N LEU A 368 3.28 -10.66 -9.30
CA LEU A 368 3.07 -9.23 -9.02
C LEU A 368 2.25 -8.56 -10.14
N LEU A 369 2.51 -8.95 -11.39
CA LEU A 369 1.92 -8.35 -12.59
C LEU A 369 0.52 -8.89 -12.93
N ALA A 370 0.05 -9.96 -12.27
CA ALA A 370 -1.19 -10.64 -12.63
C ALA A 370 -2.44 -9.75 -12.60
N ASP A 371 -2.49 -8.81 -11.65
CA ASP A 371 -3.58 -7.85 -11.45
C ASP A 371 -3.14 -6.41 -11.75
N VAL A 372 -2.14 -6.23 -12.61
CA VAL A 372 -1.67 -4.92 -13.09
C VAL A 372 -2.09 -4.75 -14.54
N ASP A 373 -2.60 -3.56 -14.87
CA ASP A 373 -2.89 -3.18 -16.25
C ASP A 373 -1.77 -2.32 -16.84
N MET A 374 -1.19 -1.43 -16.03
CA MET A 374 -0.08 -0.56 -16.43
C MET A 374 1.02 -0.52 -15.38
N VAL A 375 2.27 -0.59 -15.83
CA VAL A 375 3.46 -0.35 -15.00
C VAL A 375 4.09 0.97 -15.44
N VAL A 376 4.42 1.81 -14.46
CA VAL A 376 5.17 3.05 -14.64
C VAL A 376 6.53 2.89 -13.96
N ILE A 377 7.60 3.16 -14.69
CA ILE A 377 8.97 3.12 -14.17
C ILE A 377 9.63 4.46 -14.49
N VAL A 378 9.95 5.24 -13.47
CA VAL A 378 10.61 6.55 -13.62
C VAL A 378 11.99 6.51 -13.00
N GLU A 379 13.01 6.85 -13.80
CA GLU A 379 14.42 6.98 -13.42
C GLU A 379 14.91 5.90 -12.40
N PRO A 380 14.81 4.60 -12.74
CA PRO A 380 15.29 3.54 -11.86
C PRO A 380 16.79 3.71 -11.60
N GLN A 381 17.21 3.35 -10.39
CA GLN A 381 18.59 3.44 -9.89
C GLN A 381 19.23 2.07 -9.70
N ASP A 382 18.44 0.99 -9.62
CA ASP A 382 18.93 -0.39 -9.58
C ASP A 382 18.60 -1.18 -10.86
N THR A 383 19.47 -2.12 -11.23
CA THR A 383 19.30 -2.95 -12.43
C THR A 383 18.21 -4.00 -12.27
N PHE A 384 17.45 -4.23 -13.35
CA PHE A 384 16.52 -5.37 -13.44
C PHE A 384 17.28 -6.70 -13.61
N SER A 385 16.82 -7.73 -12.90
CA SER A 385 17.28 -9.08 -13.16
C SER A 385 16.74 -9.62 -14.50
N ALA A 386 17.43 -10.63 -15.06
CA ALA A 386 16.95 -11.30 -16.27
C ALA A 386 15.55 -11.93 -16.10
N ALA A 387 15.18 -12.31 -14.87
CA ALA A 387 13.85 -12.85 -14.58
C ALA A 387 12.77 -11.77 -14.63
N GLU A 388 13.08 -10.56 -14.17
CA GLU A 388 12.18 -9.40 -14.22
C GLU A 388 11.96 -8.93 -15.66
N ILE A 389 13.04 -8.80 -16.43
CA ILE A 389 12.99 -8.45 -17.85
C ILE A 389 12.11 -9.44 -18.61
N ALA A 390 12.29 -10.75 -18.35
CA ALA A 390 11.46 -11.79 -18.95
C ALA A 390 9.99 -11.70 -18.51
N ALA A 391 9.72 -11.43 -17.24
CA ALA A 391 8.35 -11.31 -16.70
C ALA A 391 7.63 -10.08 -17.28
N LEU A 392 8.28 -8.90 -17.27
CA LEU A 392 7.75 -7.67 -17.84
C LEU A 392 7.55 -7.82 -19.35
N GLY A 393 8.55 -8.34 -20.07
CA GLY A 393 8.46 -8.55 -21.51
C GLY A 393 7.29 -9.45 -21.89
N GLN A 394 7.13 -10.59 -21.21
CA GLN A 394 6.00 -11.49 -21.45
C GLN A 394 4.66 -10.85 -21.08
N TRP A 395 4.59 -10.16 -19.94
CA TRP A 395 3.37 -9.49 -19.50
C TRP A 395 2.92 -8.38 -20.47
N VAL A 396 3.83 -7.55 -20.98
CA VAL A 396 3.53 -6.57 -22.03
C VAL A 396 3.08 -7.30 -23.30
N TYR A 397 3.78 -8.36 -23.72
CA TYR A 397 3.36 -9.14 -24.89
C TYR A 397 1.93 -9.67 -24.79
N ASP A 398 1.50 -10.05 -23.59
CA ASP A 398 0.18 -10.62 -23.31
C ASP A 398 -0.93 -9.56 -23.08
N GLY A 399 -0.61 -8.27 -23.23
CA GLY A 399 -1.61 -7.19 -23.16
C GLY A 399 -1.36 -6.13 -22.08
N GLY A 400 -0.32 -6.31 -21.24
CA GLY A 400 0.09 -5.31 -20.27
C GLY A 400 0.62 -4.02 -20.91
N SER A 401 0.54 -2.92 -20.18
CA SER A 401 0.99 -1.61 -20.65
C SER A 401 2.18 -1.08 -19.86
N LEU A 402 3.22 -0.58 -20.55
CA LEU A 402 4.44 -0.12 -19.90
C LEU A 402 4.71 1.36 -20.22
N PHE A 403 4.97 2.17 -19.21
CA PHE A 403 5.47 3.53 -19.36
C PHE A 403 6.84 3.62 -18.68
N VAL A 404 7.88 3.86 -19.47
CA VAL A 404 9.25 4.06 -18.96
C VAL A 404 9.69 5.50 -19.18
N VAL A 405 10.30 6.08 -18.15
CA VAL A 405 10.87 7.42 -18.17
C VAL A 405 12.33 7.35 -17.77
N ALA A 406 13.22 7.51 -18.74
CA ALA A 406 14.65 7.65 -18.49
C ALA A 406 14.98 9.13 -18.18
N ASN A 407 16.12 9.36 -17.56
CA ASN A 407 16.73 10.68 -17.43
C ASN A 407 18.04 10.71 -18.23
N HIS A 408 18.86 11.75 -18.11
CA HIS A 408 20.13 11.88 -18.79
C HIS A 408 21.20 10.86 -18.36
N ASN A 409 22.22 10.70 -19.19
CA ASN A 409 23.44 10.00 -18.81
C ASN A 409 24.09 10.71 -17.60
N ALA A 410 24.56 9.96 -16.63
CA ALA A 410 24.95 10.45 -15.29
C ALA A 410 23.79 10.86 -14.36
N SER A 411 22.65 10.18 -14.49
CA SER A 411 21.55 10.21 -13.52
C SER A 411 21.68 9.16 -12.39
N ASP A 412 22.91 8.73 -12.06
CA ASP A 412 23.20 7.79 -10.96
C ASP A 412 23.09 8.53 -9.61
N ARG A 413 22.00 8.27 -8.88
CA ARG A 413 21.64 8.94 -7.63
C ARG A 413 22.15 8.19 -6.39
N ASN A 414 22.25 6.87 -6.44
CA ASN A 414 22.78 6.05 -5.34
C ASN A 414 24.30 5.82 -5.40
N GLY A 415 24.96 6.21 -6.49
CA GLY A 415 26.39 6.03 -6.70
C GLY A 415 26.78 4.55 -6.92
N ASN A 416 25.84 3.70 -7.33
CA ASN A 416 26.12 2.29 -7.61
C ASN A 416 26.79 2.07 -8.99
N GLY A 417 26.93 3.14 -9.77
CA GLY A 417 27.52 3.15 -11.08
C GLY A 417 26.52 2.92 -12.21
N TRP A 418 25.21 2.91 -11.99
CA TRP A 418 24.20 2.73 -13.03
C TRP A 418 23.32 3.98 -13.17
N ASP A 419 23.05 4.39 -14.40
CA ASP A 419 22.06 5.42 -14.70
C ASP A 419 20.85 4.83 -15.44
N SER A 420 19.75 5.57 -15.44
CA SER A 420 18.47 5.08 -15.95
C SER A 420 18.51 4.68 -17.43
N PRO A 421 19.22 5.37 -18.37
CA PRO A 421 19.39 4.86 -19.73
C PRO A 421 20.10 3.51 -19.79
N SER A 422 21.19 3.33 -19.02
CA SER A 422 21.90 2.05 -18.96
C SER A 422 21.06 0.93 -18.34
N ILE A 423 20.26 1.25 -17.32
CA ILE A 423 19.36 0.31 -16.65
C ILE A 423 18.23 -0.12 -17.58
N PHE A 424 17.59 0.82 -18.29
CA PHE A 424 16.56 0.49 -19.28
C PHE A 424 17.10 -0.31 -20.47
N GLY A 425 18.40 -0.20 -20.75
CA GLY A 425 19.05 -1.10 -21.69
C GLY A 425 19.20 -2.55 -21.19
N GLY A 426 19.22 -2.78 -19.87
CA GLY A 426 19.49 -4.10 -19.33
C GLY A 426 20.88 -4.62 -19.73
N TYR A 427 21.87 -3.73 -19.76
CA TYR A 427 23.25 -4.08 -20.06
C TYR A 427 23.89 -4.89 -18.93
N ALA A 428 24.99 -5.58 -19.24
CA ALA A 428 25.78 -6.32 -18.26
C ALA A 428 26.85 -5.45 -17.59
N VAL A 429 27.20 -4.30 -18.20
CA VAL A 429 28.07 -3.28 -17.63
C VAL A 429 27.39 -1.91 -17.64
N PRO A 430 27.75 -1.01 -16.73
CA PRO A 430 27.19 0.32 -16.70
C PRO A 430 27.79 1.22 -17.80
N HIS A 431 26.95 1.66 -18.72
CA HIS A 431 27.33 2.62 -19.75
C HIS A 431 27.30 4.08 -19.28
N ILE A 432 27.42 4.34 -17.98
CA ILE A 432 27.84 5.66 -17.47
C ILE A 432 29.37 5.80 -17.46
N THR A 433 30.12 4.70 -17.30
CA THR A 433 31.59 4.66 -17.28
C THR A 433 32.18 3.99 -18.52
N ASP A 434 31.55 2.92 -19.00
CA ASP A 434 32.06 2.13 -20.12
C ASP A 434 31.52 2.63 -21.46
N PRO A 435 32.33 2.65 -22.54
CA PRO A 435 31.86 3.02 -23.87
C PRO A 435 30.89 1.96 -24.44
N VAL A 436 29.98 2.39 -25.31
CA VAL A 436 29.04 1.49 -26.02
C VAL A 436 29.80 0.44 -26.84
N GLY A 437 29.38 -0.83 -26.71
CA GLY A 437 29.82 -1.94 -27.58
C GLY A 437 30.66 -3.05 -26.94
N ALA A 438 30.74 -3.13 -25.61
CA ALA A 438 31.31 -4.30 -24.93
C ALA A 438 30.30 -5.45 -24.81
N ASP A 439 29.02 -5.14 -24.68
CA ASP A 439 27.87 -6.01 -24.47
C ASP A 439 26.65 -5.53 -25.27
N SER A 440 25.52 -6.21 -25.12
CA SER A 440 24.31 -5.98 -25.92
C SER A 440 23.13 -5.63 -25.01
N GLU A 441 22.30 -4.71 -25.47
CA GLU A 441 21.04 -4.36 -24.82
C GLU A 441 20.12 -5.59 -24.73
N THR A 442 19.41 -5.75 -23.61
CA THR A 442 18.50 -6.88 -23.37
C THR A 442 17.08 -6.49 -22.98
N PHE A 443 16.81 -5.21 -22.70
CA PHE A 443 15.50 -4.75 -22.24
C PHE A 443 14.77 -3.81 -23.22
N CYS A 444 14.80 -2.49 -23.07
CA CYS A 444 13.88 -1.61 -23.81
C CYS A 444 14.09 -1.60 -25.34
N GLY A 445 15.31 -1.38 -25.80
CA GLY A 445 15.67 -1.43 -27.22
C GLY A 445 15.57 -2.84 -27.80
N ALA A 446 15.95 -3.86 -27.02
CA ALA A 446 15.95 -5.25 -27.47
C ALA A 446 14.55 -5.88 -27.57
N LEU A 447 13.64 -5.54 -26.66
CA LEU A 447 12.27 -6.07 -26.66
C LEU A 447 11.31 -5.16 -27.41
N PHE A 448 11.36 -3.86 -27.12
CA PHE A 448 10.34 -2.92 -27.55
C PHE A 448 10.79 -2.00 -28.69
N GLY A 449 12.09 -2.01 -28.99
CA GLY A 449 12.69 -1.17 -30.03
C GLY A 449 12.84 0.30 -29.61
N LEU A 450 12.76 0.60 -28.31
CA LEU A 450 12.97 1.94 -27.74
C LEU A 450 14.34 1.99 -27.05
N HIS A 451 15.35 2.48 -27.77
CA HIS A 451 16.72 2.51 -27.28
C HIS A 451 17.06 3.90 -26.75
N PHE A 452 17.14 4.05 -25.43
CA PHE A 452 17.62 5.26 -24.76
C PHE A 452 19.12 5.42 -24.97
N HIS A 453 19.56 6.63 -25.28
CA HIS A 453 20.96 6.88 -25.61
C HIS A 453 21.82 6.84 -24.35
N VAL A 454 22.83 5.98 -24.36
CA VAL A 454 23.81 5.90 -23.26
C VAL A 454 25.08 6.67 -23.62
N LYS A 455 26.10 6.63 -22.76
CA LYS A 455 27.36 7.37 -22.96
C LYS A 455 27.93 7.23 -24.36
N ASP A 456 28.46 8.35 -24.87
CA ASP A 456 29.10 8.49 -26.18
C ASP A 456 28.17 8.36 -27.40
N GLU A 457 26.86 8.11 -27.23
CA GLU A 457 25.87 8.14 -28.33
C GLU A 457 25.33 9.56 -28.61
N GLY A 458 25.57 10.50 -27.70
CA GLY A 458 25.23 11.92 -27.84
C GLY A 458 23.72 12.21 -27.75
N ASN A 459 23.38 13.47 -27.51
CA ASN A 459 22.00 13.92 -27.21
C ASN A 459 21.39 13.29 -25.93
N ASN A 460 22.22 12.79 -25.01
CA ASN A 460 21.84 12.13 -23.77
C ASN A 460 21.97 13.02 -22.53
N SER A 461 21.81 14.33 -22.73
CA SER A 461 21.82 15.40 -21.72
C SER A 461 21.38 16.72 -22.38
N ILE A 462 20.11 16.80 -22.74
CA ILE A 462 19.53 17.89 -23.54
C ILE A 462 18.53 18.73 -22.74
N THR A 463 18.48 20.03 -22.99
CA THR A 463 17.51 20.95 -22.38
C THR A 463 16.83 21.74 -23.49
N GLY A 464 15.51 21.88 -23.43
CA GLY A 464 14.76 22.71 -24.36
C GLY A 464 13.29 22.35 -24.50
N THR A 465 12.60 23.12 -25.33
CA THR A 465 11.19 22.92 -25.69
C THR A 465 11.11 22.29 -27.08
N PHE A 466 10.49 21.11 -27.18
CA PHE A 466 10.43 20.32 -28.41
C PHE A 466 9.03 20.37 -29.02
N THR A 467 8.93 21.05 -30.17
CA THR A 467 7.68 21.31 -30.90
C THR A 467 7.51 20.42 -32.14
N ASN A 468 8.47 19.53 -32.41
CA ASN A 468 8.38 18.58 -33.51
C ASN A 468 7.52 17.37 -33.10
N VAL A 469 6.25 17.67 -32.78
CA VAL A 469 5.23 16.69 -32.49
C VAL A 469 4.66 16.15 -33.80
N THR A 470 4.30 14.86 -33.85
CA THR A 470 3.64 14.31 -35.03
C THR A 470 2.39 15.12 -35.40
N GLY A 471 2.13 15.27 -36.70
CA GLY A 471 0.97 15.99 -37.21
C GLY A 471 -0.25 15.12 -37.48
N ASP A 472 -0.28 13.87 -37.00
CA ASP A 472 -1.41 12.96 -37.19
C ASP A 472 -2.61 13.40 -36.32
N PRO A 473 -3.69 13.93 -36.91
CA PRO A 473 -4.83 14.48 -36.18
C PRO A 473 -5.66 13.41 -35.45
N GLN A 474 -5.38 12.12 -35.68
CA GLN A 474 -6.08 11.01 -35.00
C GLN A 474 -5.23 10.39 -33.90
N ASN A 475 -4.02 10.88 -33.64
CA ASN A 475 -3.16 10.29 -32.64
C ASN A 475 -3.70 10.58 -31.22
N PRO A 476 -4.10 9.55 -30.44
CA PRO A 476 -4.73 9.76 -29.14
C PRO A 476 -3.77 10.20 -28.04
N VAL A 477 -2.45 10.03 -28.23
CA VAL A 477 -1.44 10.53 -27.29
C VAL A 477 -1.20 12.03 -27.50
N ILE A 478 -1.36 12.51 -28.73
CA ILE A 478 -1.20 13.93 -29.08
C ILE A 478 -2.51 14.71 -28.96
N HIS A 479 -3.64 14.11 -29.31
CA HIS A 479 -4.97 14.73 -29.36
C HIS A 479 -5.95 14.04 -28.41
N GLY A 480 -5.48 13.67 -27.22
CA GLY A 480 -6.25 12.92 -26.22
C GLY A 480 -7.21 13.79 -25.42
N SER A 481 -7.93 13.15 -24.49
CA SER A 481 -9.00 13.82 -23.74
C SER A 481 -8.50 14.88 -22.75
N TYR A 482 -7.22 14.85 -22.38
CA TYR A 482 -6.61 15.79 -21.44
C TYR A 482 -6.12 17.08 -22.10
N GLY A 483 -6.00 17.11 -23.43
CA GLY A 483 -5.58 18.27 -24.19
C GLY A 483 -4.77 17.91 -25.43
N ASP A 484 -4.49 18.92 -26.27
CA ASP A 484 -3.59 18.79 -27.40
C ASP A 484 -2.13 18.97 -26.94
N VAL A 485 -1.24 18.07 -27.36
CA VAL A 485 0.21 18.18 -27.14
C VAL A 485 0.83 18.88 -28.34
N SER A 486 1.37 20.07 -28.13
CA SER A 486 2.04 20.90 -29.13
C SER A 486 3.53 21.07 -28.84
N ALA A 487 3.95 20.94 -27.58
CA ALA A 487 5.33 20.94 -27.16
C ALA A 487 5.54 20.20 -25.82
N VAL A 488 6.72 19.63 -25.61
CA VAL A 488 7.17 19.15 -24.28
C VAL A 488 8.49 19.83 -23.91
N ILE A 489 8.74 20.04 -22.62
CA ILE A 489 9.94 20.71 -22.11
C ILE A 489 10.80 19.74 -21.33
N TYR A 490 12.10 19.72 -21.62
CA TYR A 490 13.09 18.87 -20.97
C TYR A 490 14.11 19.71 -20.19
N HIS A 491 14.49 19.22 -19.03
CA HIS A 491 15.51 19.79 -18.14
C HIS A 491 16.65 18.80 -17.95
N VAL A 492 17.56 18.77 -18.93
CA VAL A 492 18.71 17.84 -18.94
C VAL A 492 18.20 16.40 -19.09
N GLY A 493 17.46 16.10 -20.15
CA GLY A 493 16.96 14.75 -20.44
C GLY A 493 17.82 13.96 -21.42
N ASP A 494 17.38 12.74 -21.71
CA ASP A 494 17.86 11.84 -22.74
C ASP A 494 16.91 11.79 -23.96
N VAL A 495 17.36 11.13 -25.03
CA VAL A 495 16.56 10.83 -26.22
C VAL A 495 16.71 9.35 -26.57
N MET A 496 15.79 8.85 -27.38
CA MET A 496 15.82 7.48 -27.87
C MET A 496 15.93 7.38 -29.39
N SER A 497 16.65 6.37 -29.85
CA SER A 497 16.57 5.86 -31.21
C SER A 497 15.57 4.71 -31.29
N LEU A 498 14.95 4.54 -32.46
CA LEU A 498 14.06 3.41 -32.71
C LEU A 498 14.78 2.27 -33.41
N TRP A 499 14.52 1.04 -32.97
CA TRP A 499 15.03 -0.19 -33.59
C TRP A 499 13.90 -1.07 -34.16
N PRO A 500 13.37 -0.77 -35.37
CA PRO A 500 12.26 -1.50 -36.00
C PRO A 500 12.52 -2.99 -36.22
N THR A 501 13.79 -3.42 -36.23
CA THR A 501 14.15 -4.83 -36.33
C THR A 501 13.90 -5.60 -35.04
N ALA A 502 13.95 -4.94 -33.88
CA ALA A 502 13.62 -5.53 -32.58
C ALA A 502 12.10 -5.58 -32.38
N ASN A 503 11.40 -4.52 -32.78
CA ASN A 503 9.94 -4.45 -32.73
C ASN A 503 9.35 -3.97 -34.07
N PRO A 504 8.77 -4.87 -34.88
CA PRO A 504 8.18 -4.49 -36.17
C PRO A 504 6.91 -3.63 -36.02
N HIS A 505 6.26 -3.63 -34.85
CA HIS A 505 5.07 -2.81 -34.58
C HIS A 505 5.39 -1.33 -34.32
N LEU A 506 6.67 -0.93 -34.33
CA LEU A 506 7.07 0.48 -34.25
C LEU A 506 6.45 1.34 -35.36
N SER A 507 6.03 0.75 -36.49
CA SER A 507 5.30 1.46 -37.54
C SER A 507 3.82 1.67 -37.26
N ASP A 508 3.23 0.93 -36.32
CA ASP A 508 1.78 0.89 -36.07
C ASP A 508 1.29 2.08 -35.24
N VAL A 509 2.22 2.81 -34.62
CA VAL A 509 1.94 4.04 -33.88
C VAL A 509 2.96 5.08 -34.31
N GLY A 510 2.66 5.75 -35.43
CA GLY A 510 3.58 6.64 -36.16
C GLY A 510 3.84 7.99 -35.49
N ALA A 511 4.21 8.02 -34.22
CA ALA A 511 4.30 9.28 -33.49
C ALA A 511 5.44 9.34 -32.49
N LEU A 512 6.16 10.42 -32.67
CA LEU A 512 7.42 10.77 -32.06
C LEU A 512 7.19 12.21 -31.63
N ILE A 513 7.62 12.56 -30.44
CA ILE A 513 8.08 13.92 -30.26
C ILE A 513 9.56 13.85 -30.57
N SER A 514 10.01 14.56 -31.60
CA SER A 514 11.39 14.48 -32.05
C SER A 514 12.22 15.66 -31.59
N LYS A 515 13.50 15.41 -31.29
CA LYS A 515 14.43 16.50 -31.02
C LYS A 515 14.65 17.36 -32.27
N ASP A 516 14.87 16.70 -33.41
CA ASP A 516 15.12 17.27 -34.73
C ASP A 516 14.16 16.65 -35.76
N GLU A 517 14.13 17.12 -37.03
CA GLU A 517 13.36 16.44 -38.08
C GLU A 517 13.81 14.97 -38.21
N GLY A 518 12.96 14.03 -37.77
CA GLY A 518 13.30 12.61 -37.72
C GLY A 518 13.80 12.13 -36.35
N SER A 519 15.00 11.56 -36.28
CA SER A 519 15.62 10.94 -35.09
C SER A 519 16.79 11.80 -34.59
N PRO A 520 17.08 11.86 -33.27
CA PRO A 520 16.49 11.06 -32.19
C PRO A 520 15.19 11.64 -31.62
N HIS A 521 14.49 10.83 -30.84
CA HIS A 521 13.15 11.11 -30.31
C HIS A 521 13.20 11.41 -28.83
N VAL A 522 12.46 12.42 -28.38
CA VAL A 522 12.32 12.72 -26.95
C VAL A 522 11.28 11.78 -26.32
N ALA A 523 10.20 11.49 -27.05
CA ALA A 523 9.18 10.52 -26.66
C ALA A 523 8.78 9.64 -27.85
N ALA A 524 8.54 8.35 -27.59
CA ALA A 524 8.05 7.41 -28.58
C ALA A 524 7.18 6.34 -27.92
N TRP A 525 6.21 5.80 -28.66
CA TRP A 525 5.30 4.79 -28.16
C TRP A 525 4.91 3.81 -29.27
N SER A 526 4.59 2.58 -28.88
CA SER A 526 4.39 1.47 -29.81
C SER A 526 3.55 0.36 -29.17
N ARG A 527 3.24 -0.65 -29.96
CA ARG A 527 2.70 -1.93 -29.47
C ARG A 527 3.81 -2.96 -29.34
N TYR A 528 3.60 -3.93 -28.47
CA TYR A 528 4.43 -5.12 -28.39
C TYR A 528 3.54 -6.31 -28.00
N GLY A 529 3.38 -7.26 -28.92
CA GLY A 529 2.31 -8.25 -28.80
C GLY A 529 0.94 -7.57 -28.75
N ASP A 530 0.12 -7.96 -27.76
CA ASP A 530 -1.19 -7.35 -27.51
C ASP A 530 -1.10 -6.07 -26.66
N GLY A 531 0.04 -5.84 -25.99
CA GLY A 531 0.26 -4.69 -25.11
C GLY A 531 0.78 -3.43 -25.80
N LYS A 532 1.03 -2.42 -24.97
CA LYS A 532 1.43 -1.08 -25.40
C LYS A 532 2.59 -0.59 -24.55
N ILE A 533 3.44 0.25 -25.15
CA ILE A 533 4.57 0.85 -24.47
C ILE A 533 4.75 2.31 -24.85
N VAL A 534 5.12 3.13 -23.86
CA VAL A 534 5.55 4.52 -24.02
C VAL A 534 6.93 4.67 -23.38
N GLY A 535 7.84 5.34 -24.08
CA GLY A 535 9.11 5.80 -23.56
C GLY A 535 9.19 7.32 -23.60
N PHE A 536 9.74 7.91 -22.54
CA PHE A 536 10.01 9.34 -22.42
C PHE A 536 11.43 9.57 -21.85
N GLY A 537 12.16 10.55 -22.38
CA GLY A 537 13.58 10.71 -22.09
C GLY A 537 13.94 11.61 -20.91
N ASP A 538 12.97 12.24 -20.22
CA ASP A 538 13.26 13.10 -19.07
C ASP A 538 12.28 12.89 -17.91
N SER A 539 12.80 12.48 -16.76
CA SER A 539 12.02 12.35 -15.52
C SER A 539 11.60 13.69 -14.93
N SER A 540 12.35 14.77 -15.19
CA SER A 540 12.03 16.11 -14.69
C SER A 540 10.69 16.59 -15.22
N SER A 541 10.24 16.13 -16.39
CA SER A 541 8.97 16.52 -17.00
C SER A 541 7.73 16.02 -16.26
N CYS A 542 7.88 14.96 -15.46
CA CYS A 542 6.79 14.44 -14.62
C CYS A 542 6.90 14.86 -13.14
N ALA A 543 7.87 15.72 -12.79
CA ALA A 543 7.99 16.25 -11.44
C ALA A 543 6.94 17.35 -11.19
N ASP A 544 6.17 17.22 -10.13
CA ASP A 544 5.10 18.17 -9.78
C ASP A 544 5.46 19.13 -8.63
N GLY A 545 6.71 19.10 -8.18
CA GLY A 545 7.20 19.94 -7.08
C GLY A 545 6.59 19.59 -5.71
N THR A 546 5.82 18.49 -5.62
CA THR A 546 5.33 17.94 -4.35
C THR A 546 6.37 16.95 -3.82
N GLY A 547 6.89 17.20 -2.62
CA GLY A 547 7.88 16.31 -2.02
C GLY A 547 8.77 16.96 -0.95
N SER A 548 9.64 16.13 -0.39
CA SER A 548 10.58 16.47 0.67
C SER A 548 11.78 17.33 0.21
N GLU A 549 11.91 17.61 -1.08
CA GLU A 549 13.09 18.23 -1.71
C GLU A 549 12.72 19.31 -2.75
N THR A 550 13.67 20.21 -3.07
CA THR A 550 13.44 21.37 -3.95
C THR A 550 13.52 21.03 -5.44
N HIS A 551 12.49 20.40 -5.99
CA HIS A 551 12.30 20.31 -7.44
C HIS A 551 11.27 21.34 -7.93
N GLU A 552 11.50 21.86 -9.14
CA GLU A 552 10.53 22.75 -9.80
C GLU A 552 9.31 21.94 -10.24
N ASP A 553 8.12 22.53 -10.11
CA ASP A 553 6.88 21.95 -10.66
C ASP A 553 6.93 22.07 -12.19
N ASN A 554 7.36 20.98 -12.81
CA ASN A 554 7.50 20.83 -14.25
C ASN A 554 6.30 20.11 -14.88
N TRP A 555 5.44 19.50 -14.05
CA TRP A 555 4.18 18.89 -14.45
C TRP A 555 3.28 19.94 -15.11
N THR A 556 3.19 21.12 -14.50
CA THR A 556 2.38 22.25 -15.01
C THR A 556 3.21 23.40 -15.59
N GLU A 557 4.44 23.11 -16.05
CA GLU A 557 5.35 24.16 -16.55
C GLU A 557 4.72 24.95 -17.70
N VAL A 558 4.67 26.27 -17.53
CA VAL A 558 4.08 27.18 -18.52
C VAL A 558 4.82 27.10 -19.85
N GLY A 559 4.10 26.72 -20.91
CA GLY A 559 4.65 26.59 -22.25
C GLY A 559 5.12 25.17 -22.60
N SER A 560 4.89 24.21 -21.71
CA SER A 560 4.91 22.78 -21.99
C SER A 560 3.48 22.23 -22.00
N ASP A 561 3.30 21.11 -22.71
CA ASP A 561 2.14 20.23 -22.63
C ASP A 561 2.57 18.88 -22.01
N ASN A 562 3.48 18.92 -21.01
CA ASN A 562 4.03 17.73 -20.36
C ASN A 562 2.91 16.92 -19.69
N ARG A 563 2.15 17.53 -18.78
CA ARG A 563 0.96 16.92 -18.16
C ARG A 563 0.02 16.28 -19.18
N GLU A 564 -0.35 17.00 -20.24
CA GLU A 564 -1.24 16.52 -21.28
C GLU A 564 -0.65 15.29 -21.99
N PHE A 565 0.65 15.30 -22.31
CA PHE A 565 1.32 14.15 -22.89
C PHE A 565 1.27 12.93 -21.97
N PHE A 566 1.68 13.09 -20.71
CA PHE A 566 1.73 11.98 -19.75
C PHE A 566 0.33 11.39 -19.51
N LEU A 567 -0.71 12.22 -19.38
CA LEU A 567 -2.08 11.75 -19.18
C LEU A 567 -2.71 11.14 -20.43
N ASN A 568 -2.52 11.73 -21.61
CA ASN A 568 -3.00 11.14 -22.87
C ASN A 568 -2.28 9.81 -23.17
N ALA A 569 -0.98 9.72 -22.88
CA ALA A 569 -0.21 8.50 -22.99
C ALA A 569 -0.73 7.43 -22.02
N SER A 570 -0.97 7.77 -20.75
CA SER A 570 -1.59 6.86 -19.78
C SER A 570 -2.99 6.41 -20.22
N GLU A 571 -3.86 7.32 -20.68
CA GLU A 571 -5.19 6.96 -21.20
C GLU A 571 -5.07 5.97 -22.36
N TRP A 572 -4.18 6.25 -23.32
CA TRP A 572 -3.94 5.34 -24.43
C TRP A 572 -3.39 3.99 -23.97
N LEU A 573 -2.49 3.95 -23.00
CA LEU A 573 -1.96 2.72 -22.42
C LEU A 573 -3.06 1.90 -21.72
N LEU A 574 -3.97 2.55 -20.99
CA LEU A 574 -5.02 1.92 -20.20
C LEU A 574 -6.26 1.55 -21.02
N ASP A 575 -6.41 2.15 -22.21
CA ASP A 575 -7.45 1.81 -23.16
C ASP A 575 -7.25 0.38 -23.69
N SER A 576 -8.00 -0.57 -23.13
CA SER A 576 -7.99 -1.92 -23.65
C SER A 576 -8.91 -2.04 -24.83
N PRO A 577 -8.56 -2.87 -25.83
CA PRO A 577 -9.50 -3.24 -26.87
C PRO A 577 -10.59 -4.20 -26.41
N GLY A 578 -11.48 -3.71 -25.56
CA GLY A 578 -12.61 -4.46 -25.06
C GLY A 578 -13.85 -4.20 -25.90
N THR A 579 -14.09 -4.99 -26.95
CA THR A 579 -15.44 -5.39 -27.41
C THR A 579 -16.52 -4.31 -27.68
N GLY A 580 -16.14 -3.04 -27.85
CA GLY A 580 -17.04 -1.95 -28.22
C GLY A 580 -16.90 -1.59 -29.69
N ILE A 581 -18.01 -1.50 -30.42
CA ILE A 581 -18.05 -0.93 -31.77
C ILE A 581 -17.57 0.54 -31.67
N GLY A 582 -16.31 0.78 -31.98
CA GLY A 582 -15.66 2.09 -31.99
C GLY A 582 -14.30 1.97 -32.67
N ASP A 583 -14.26 2.35 -33.95
CA ASP A 583 -13.15 2.40 -34.92
C ASP A 583 -11.72 2.56 -34.35
N GLY A 584 -11.13 1.46 -33.87
CA GLY A 584 -9.73 1.37 -33.42
C GLY A 584 -9.28 -0.03 -32.98
N VAL A 585 -9.77 -1.10 -33.61
CA VAL A 585 -9.63 -2.50 -33.12
C VAL A 585 -8.19 -3.05 -33.27
N PRO A 586 -7.56 -3.52 -32.17
CA PRO A 586 -6.28 -4.22 -32.12
C PRO A 586 -6.24 -5.57 -32.80
N HIS A 587 -5.03 -5.93 -33.20
CA HIS A 587 -4.73 -7.10 -34.01
C HIS A 587 -4.71 -8.36 -33.15
N THR A 588 -5.89 -8.91 -32.82
CA THR A 588 -5.93 -10.30 -32.39
C THR A 588 -5.44 -11.19 -33.54
N LEU A 589 -4.45 -12.06 -33.30
CA LEU A 589 -4.04 -13.10 -34.26
C LEU A 589 -5.27 -13.92 -34.73
N GLY A 590 -5.74 -13.63 -35.93
CA GLY A 590 -6.97 -14.21 -36.48
C GLY A 590 -7.25 -13.70 -37.88
N LEU A 591 -8.14 -14.39 -38.61
CA LEU A 591 -8.53 -14.07 -39.99
C LEU A 591 -9.40 -12.79 -40.07
N GLU A 592 -9.11 -11.77 -39.27
CA GLU A 592 -9.83 -10.51 -39.24
C GLU A 592 -9.54 -9.70 -40.50
N LEU A 593 -10.58 -9.32 -41.23
CA LEU A 593 -10.44 -8.60 -42.49
C LEU A 593 -10.52 -7.09 -42.26
N ARG A 594 -9.47 -6.39 -42.72
CA ARG A 594 -9.39 -4.93 -42.73
C ARG A 594 -9.40 -4.47 -44.18
N ALA A 595 -10.10 -3.38 -44.49
CA ALA A 595 -10.11 -2.80 -45.83
C ALA A 595 -9.74 -1.32 -45.76
N HIS A 596 -8.66 -0.92 -46.43
CA HIS A 596 -8.24 0.47 -46.51
C HIS A 596 -7.76 0.84 -47.93
N PRO A 597 -8.14 2.02 -48.46
CA PRO A 597 -9.15 2.94 -47.91
C PRO A 597 -10.55 2.31 -47.88
N ASN A 598 -11.44 2.77 -47.01
CA ASN A 598 -12.86 2.39 -46.99
C ASN A 598 -13.69 3.52 -46.33
N PRO A 599 -14.52 4.29 -47.07
CA PRO A 599 -14.87 4.12 -48.49
C PRO A 599 -13.67 4.26 -49.46
N PHE A 600 -13.78 3.66 -50.66
CA PHE A 600 -12.70 3.63 -51.65
C PHE A 600 -13.13 3.99 -53.07
N ASN A 601 -12.19 4.52 -53.87
CA ASN A 601 -12.42 4.86 -55.28
C ASN A 601 -11.18 4.62 -56.16
N PRO A 602 -11.20 3.67 -57.12
CA PRO A 602 -11.90 2.40 -57.07
C PRO A 602 -11.06 1.31 -56.40
N ARG A 603 -9.96 1.65 -55.70
CA ARG A 603 -9.01 0.68 -55.15
C ARG A 603 -9.01 0.64 -53.62
N THR A 604 -9.15 -0.56 -53.04
CA THR A 604 -8.94 -0.85 -51.61
C THR A 604 -7.97 -2.02 -51.48
N SER A 605 -7.19 -2.05 -50.41
CA SER A 605 -6.42 -3.21 -49.97
C SER A 605 -7.18 -3.91 -48.85
N VAL A 606 -7.34 -5.22 -48.95
CA VAL A 606 -7.95 -6.09 -47.94
C VAL A 606 -6.81 -6.84 -47.24
N SER A 607 -6.57 -6.53 -45.98
CA SER A 607 -5.49 -7.11 -45.18
C SER A 607 -6.02 -8.01 -44.07
N PHE A 608 -5.27 -9.06 -43.74
CA PHE A 608 -5.57 -10.01 -42.67
C PHE A 608 -4.31 -10.75 -42.23
N ASP A 609 -4.32 -11.29 -41.01
CA ASP A 609 -3.24 -12.07 -40.43
C ASP A 609 -3.60 -13.56 -40.38
N LEU A 610 -2.66 -14.42 -40.75
CA LEU A 610 -2.88 -15.86 -40.71
C LEU A 610 -2.08 -16.49 -39.57
N PRO A 611 -2.72 -17.18 -38.61
CA PRO A 611 -2.03 -17.71 -37.43
C PRO A 611 -1.15 -18.93 -37.74
N ARG A 612 -1.35 -19.57 -38.89
CA ARG A 612 -0.62 -20.76 -39.36
C ARG A 612 -0.84 -20.94 -40.84
N ASP A 613 0.08 -21.63 -41.52
CA ASP A 613 -0.10 -22.04 -42.90
C ASP A 613 -1.46 -22.72 -43.11
N ALA A 614 -2.26 -22.18 -44.04
CA ALA A 614 -3.61 -22.69 -44.30
C ALA A 614 -4.07 -22.39 -45.73
N HIS A 615 -5.01 -23.21 -46.21
CA HIS A 615 -5.80 -22.87 -47.40
C HIS A 615 -6.79 -21.75 -47.04
N VAL A 616 -6.73 -20.63 -47.74
CA VAL A 616 -7.55 -19.44 -47.52
C VAL A 616 -8.28 -19.09 -48.81
N GLU A 617 -9.58 -18.81 -48.69
CA GLU A 617 -10.43 -18.27 -49.75
C GLU A 617 -10.89 -16.87 -49.34
N VAL A 618 -10.60 -15.85 -50.17
CA VAL A 618 -11.05 -14.47 -49.97
C VAL A 618 -11.93 -14.05 -51.15
N THR A 619 -13.17 -13.69 -50.87
CA THR A 619 -14.24 -13.46 -51.86
C THR A 619 -15.01 -12.18 -51.56
N VAL A 620 -15.54 -11.53 -52.60
CA VAL A 620 -16.37 -10.32 -52.49
C VAL A 620 -17.79 -10.64 -52.90
N HIS A 621 -18.76 -10.15 -52.13
CA HIS A 621 -20.18 -10.43 -52.29
C HIS A 621 -21.01 -9.15 -52.36
N ASP A 622 -22.18 -9.23 -53.01
CA ASP A 622 -23.24 -8.23 -52.84
C ASP A 622 -24.05 -8.46 -51.54
N LEU A 623 -24.98 -7.54 -51.24
CA LEU A 623 -25.87 -7.63 -50.07
C LEU A 623 -26.87 -8.80 -50.16
N GLN A 624 -27.01 -9.45 -51.33
CA GLN A 624 -27.80 -10.67 -51.50
C GLN A 624 -26.94 -11.94 -51.30
N GLY A 625 -25.66 -11.79 -50.95
CA GLY A 625 -24.71 -12.87 -50.71
C GLY A 625 -24.12 -13.49 -51.98
N ARG A 626 -24.43 -12.95 -53.17
CA ARG A 626 -23.87 -13.47 -54.43
C ARG A 626 -22.40 -13.10 -54.54
N THR A 627 -21.54 -14.09 -54.78
CA THR A 627 -20.11 -13.86 -55.04
C THR A 627 -19.93 -13.11 -56.35
N LEU A 628 -19.26 -11.96 -56.28
CA LEU A 628 -18.94 -11.09 -57.40
C LEU A 628 -17.48 -11.25 -57.87
N ARG A 629 -16.58 -11.54 -56.92
CA ARG A 629 -15.14 -11.61 -57.16
C ARG A 629 -14.45 -12.59 -56.22
N THR A 630 -13.49 -13.36 -56.70
CA THR A 630 -12.50 -14.04 -55.84
C THR A 630 -11.19 -13.26 -55.87
N LEU A 631 -10.72 -12.84 -54.69
CA LEU A 631 -9.44 -12.13 -54.51
C LEU A 631 -8.28 -13.11 -54.33
N HIS A 632 -8.51 -14.22 -53.63
CA HIS A 632 -7.54 -15.30 -53.43
C HIS A 632 -8.23 -16.63 -53.18
N GLY A 633 -7.60 -17.73 -53.57
CA GLY A 633 -8.07 -19.10 -53.32
C GLY A 633 -6.91 -20.07 -53.40
N GLY A 634 -6.24 -20.35 -52.27
CA GLY A 634 -5.02 -21.13 -52.24
C GLY A 634 -4.36 -21.19 -50.85
N VAL A 635 -3.22 -21.87 -50.75
CA VAL A 635 -2.43 -21.92 -49.51
C VAL A 635 -1.69 -20.60 -49.32
N LEU A 636 -1.75 -20.04 -48.10
CA LEU A 636 -0.95 -18.91 -47.63
C LEU A 636 -0.15 -19.35 -46.40
N SER A 637 1.06 -18.82 -46.26
CA SER A 637 1.89 -19.02 -45.07
C SER A 637 1.38 -18.21 -43.87
N ALA A 638 1.77 -18.59 -42.66
CA ALA A 638 1.53 -17.79 -41.47
C ALA A 638 2.09 -16.35 -41.61
N GLY A 639 1.44 -15.39 -40.96
CA GLY A 639 1.82 -13.97 -40.99
C GLY A 639 0.85 -13.08 -41.77
N PRO A 640 1.23 -11.81 -42.01
CA PRO A 640 0.35 -10.80 -42.61
C PRO A 640 0.19 -10.99 -44.12
N HIS A 641 -1.02 -10.75 -44.61
CA HIS A 641 -1.38 -10.78 -46.04
C HIS A 641 -2.16 -9.54 -46.44
N SER A 642 -1.97 -9.09 -47.68
CA SER A 642 -2.74 -7.98 -48.25
C SER A 642 -3.13 -8.26 -49.71
N LEU A 643 -4.42 -8.16 -50.00
CA LEU A 643 -5.02 -8.42 -51.31
C LEU A 643 -5.70 -7.16 -51.85
N VAL A 644 -5.37 -6.78 -53.07
CA VAL A 644 -5.93 -5.57 -53.69
C VAL A 644 -7.23 -5.88 -54.41
N TRP A 645 -8.26 -5.06 -54.18
CA TRP A 645 -9.49 -5.06 -54.96
C TRP A 645 -9.74 -3.71 -55.66
N GLY A 646 -10.04 -3.77 -56.96
CA GLY A 646 -10.26 -2.59 -57.81
C GLY A 646 -11.73 -2.26 -58.09
N GLY A 647 -12.67 -2.77 -57.30
CA GLY A 647 -14.10 -2.53 -57.51
C GLY A 647 -14.63 -3.14 -58.82
N THR A 648 -14.12 -4.32 -59.19
CA THR A 648 -14.52 -5.08 -60.38
C THR A 648 -14.97 -6.50 -60.02
N ASP A 649 -15.81 -7.10 -60.85
CA ASP A 649 -16.19 -8.51 -60.76
C ASP A 649 -15.11 -9.45 -61.36
N ASP A 650 -15.34 -10.77 -61.33
CA ASP A 650 -14.43 -11.76 -61.94
C ASP A 650 -14.28 -11.61 -63.46
N ALA A 651 -15.26 -11.02 -64.14
CA ALA A 651 -15.19 -10.70 -65.58
C ALA A 651 -14.45 -9.38 -65.86
N GLY A 652 -13.92 -8.72 -64.83
CA GLY A 652 -13.25 -7.42 -64.92
C GLY A 652 -14.20 -6.24 -65.14
N ARG A 653 -15.51 -6.45 -65.02
CA ARG A 653 -16.51 -5.39 -65.21
C ARG A 653 -16.54 -4.47 -63.98
N PRO A 654 -16.59 -3.15 -64.17
CA PRO A 654 -16.69 -2.21 -63.05
C PRO A 654 -18.03 -2.35 -62.30
N LEU A 655 -17.98 -2.40 -60.97
CA LEU A 655 -19.17 -2.49 -60.09
C LEU A 655 -19.71 -1.10 -59.72
N ALA A 656 -21.00 -0.98 -59.38
CA ALA A 656 -21.62 0.31 -59.03
C ALA A 656 -21.17 0.83 -57.66
N SER A 657 -21.27 2.15 -57.41
CA SER A 657 -21.11 2.69 -56.06
C SER A 657 -22.11 2.02 -55.10
N GLY A 658 -21.66 1.58 -53.94
CA GLY A 658 -22.49 0.79 -53.02
C GLY A 658 -21.70 0.01 -51.98
N VAL A 659 -22.43 -0.72 -51.14
CA VAL A 659 -21.89 -1.56 -50.08
C VAL A 659 -21.66 -2.98 -50.59
N TYR A 660 -20.48 -3.52 -50.31
CA TYR A 660 -20.08 -4.89 -50.60
C TYR A 660 -19.55 -5.57 -49.33
N LEU A 661 -19.58 -6.90 -49.30
CA LEU A 661 -19.01 -7.69 -48.21
C LEU A 661 -17.81 -8.47 -48.72
N VAL A 662 -16.66 -8.34 -48.07
CA VAL A 662 -15.52 -9.21 -48.30
C VAL A 662 -15.53 -10.32 -47.26
N ARG A 663 -15.43 -11.57 -47.69
CA ARG A 663 -15.43 -12.78 -46.87
C ARG A 663 -14.07 -13.44 -46.96
N ALA A 664 -13.49 -13.84 -45.84
CA ALA A 664 -12.32 -14.71 -45.79
C ALA A 664 -12.64 -15.96 -45.00
N ALA A 665 -12.27 -17.13 -45.53
CA ALA A 665 -12.42 -18.41 -44.88
C ALA A 665 -11.13 -19.22 -45.01
N GLY A 666 -10.61 -19.71 -43.88
CA GLY A 666 -9.35 -20.44 -43.83
C GLY A 666 -8.91 -20.70 -42.40
N ALA A 667 -8.00 -21.67 -42.19
CA ALA A 667 -7.48 -22.06 -40.86
C ALA A 667 -8.55 -22.50 -39.81
N GLY A 668 -9.80 -22.77 -40.22
CA GLY A 668 -10.92 -23.04 -39.32
C GLY A 668 -11.68 -21.79 -38.88
N LEU A 669 -11.29 -20.62 -39.40
CA LEU A 669 -11.86 -19.31 -39.11
C LEU A 669 -12.67 -18.80 -40.32
N LEU A 670 -13.65 -17.95 -40.04
CA LEU A 670 -14.50 -17.28 -41.02
C LEU A 670 -14.71 -15.84 -40.57
N ASN A 671 -14.47 -14.87 -41.45
CA ASN A 671 -14.66 -13.45 -41.15
C ASN A 671 -15.26 -12.71 -42.36
N PHE A 672 -15.91 -11.58 -42.08
CA PHE A 672 -16.49 -10.68 -43.06
C PHE A 672 -16.15 -9.23 -42.71
N THR A 673 -15.80 -8.43 -43.72
CA THR A 673 -15.71 -6.97 -43.57
C THR A 673 -16.58 -6.27 -44.60
N LYS A 674 -17.16 -5.14 -44.20
CA LYS A 674 -17.99 -4.29 -45.07
C LYS A 674 -17.11 -3.26 -45.76
N VAL A 675 -17.23 -3.15 -47.08
CA VAL A 675 -16.54 -2.14 -47.88
C VAL A 675 -17.50 -1.29 -48.69
N VAL A 676 -17.19 -0.01 -48.84
CA VAL A 676 -18.02 0.98 -49.52
C VAL A 676 -17.27 1.50 -50.75
N LEU A 677 -17.72 1.12 -51.94
CA LEU A 677 -17.22 1.67 -53.19
C LEU A 677 -17.92 3.00 -53.47
N ALA A 678 -17.15 4.08 -53.56
CA ALA A 678 -17.64 5.41 -53.90
C ALA A 678 -16.99 5.85 -55.21
N ARG A 679 -17.64 5.57 -56.36
CA ARG A 679 -17.19 6.06 -57.66
C ARG A 679 -17.69 7.46 -57.99
#